data_AF-A0A8J3D1N4-F1
#
_entry.id   AF-A0A8J3D1N4-F1
#
_cell.length_a   1.000
_cell.length_b   1.000
_cell.length_c   1.000
_cell.angle_alpha   90.00
_cell.angle_beta   90.00
_cell.angle_gamma   90.00
#
_symmetry.space_group_name_H-M   'P 1'
#
loop_
_entity.id
_entity.type
_entity.pdbx_description
1 polymer ?
#
loop_
_entity_poly.entity_id
_entity_poly.type
_entity_poly.pdbx_seq_one_letter_code
_entity_poly.pdbx_strand_id
1 'polypeptide(L)'
;MIHTMRWFGPNDPVSLMDLRQAGCSGVVSALHQIPVGEVWSVEAIEERIRIIEADNNRYNPLKWLVVESLPVHEHIKKGLPDRDQLIKKYKQSLMNLAICGIKTVCYNFMPVLDWSRTALDYTMPEGQKTLRFVWEDFALFDLYILKRPNAAADYEPEIQASALEKFQGMKPEEVAKLTDTVLLGLPGSEEAFDLAVFQSLLDEYAHIGDQQLRENLYYFIKEIAPTASQLGINLCIHPDDPPRPLMGLPRVVSTEADLAQLMAAADIRANGITFCTGSLGVREDNDLPGIIERFGDRIHFVHLRTTRRELGTRNFHEAPHLNGDVDMYGVVKALLQEEKRRESDNETNAQLPMRPDHGFQMLDDLNKKTYPGYSGIGRLKALAELRGLEMAIKRSLQVVLLVLGTCLGFSASADDGYRLWLKYDLIKNEAQRKQYATALQSIVSGSSTPMIGSATKELQLGLQGLLGKQVQVQITASGKAGKIILKIDPAEKLANDEGYHLYKANSDFIISAKTDKGLLYGSFAFLRHIQTGQSLAQLDASSSPKIQLRMLNHWDNTNGSIERGYAGASLWKWYELPENLDPRYTDYARANASIGINGTVVNNVNASARFLTPEYLPKVQALAGVFRPYGIKIFLSINSAAPKILGGLATSDPLDPKVRQWWVDKTKEIYKAIPDFGGFLVKANSEGEPGPQDYGRSHADGANMLAEALAPFGGVVIWRAFVYKADPNGDRFKAAYEEFKPLDGTFKENALIQVKNGPIDFQPREPFSPLFGAMPKTPLALEFQITQEYLGFSTNFVYLAPLFKECLESDTYVKGKGSTVAKVVDGTLHGYEKTAMAGVANTGSDRNWTGHMIGQANWYAFGRLAWDHMLTSEAIAQEWTRMTFTQDEKAVAIITDLLLNSRENYVNFTTPLGLHHIMGEGLHFGPQPWLARSARPDWTAVYYHRADANGIGFDRTKTGSNALAQYAPEVQAQWSDPETCPLPYLLWFHHVAWDKKLSSGRTLWDELCHRYYEGAESVVQMQKDWAKVEPAVDPELFADVAGRLAAQRREALWWRDACVLYFQEFSKMPIPAPYQKPDRTLEEIKKITATYQLR
;
A
#
# COMPACT_ATOMS: atom_id res chain seq x y z
N MET A 1 25.72 4.38 -4.72
CA MET A 1 26.76 5.25 -4.15
C MET A 1 27.43 4.57 -2.97
N ILE A 2 28.68 4.93 -2.70
CA ILE A 2 29.43 4.48 -1.53
C ILE A 2 29.21 5.49 -0.41
N HIS A 3 28.62 5.05 0.72
CA HIS A 3 28.29 5.94 1.83
C HIS A 3 29.52 6.26 2.67
N THR A 4 29.88 7.54 2.72
CA THR A 4 31.05 8.04 3.44
C THR A 4 30.69 9.19 4.38
N MET A 5 31.58 9.48 5.32
CA MET A 5 31.52 10.68 6.16
C MET A 5 32.91 11.28 6.37
N ARG A 6 32.95 12.60 6.60
CA ARG A 6 34.16 13.34 6.97
C ARG A 6 34.62 12.98 8.38
N TRP A 7 35.92 12.71 8.51
CA TRP A 7 36.62 12.55 9.78
C TRP A 7 37.92 13.37 9.77
N PHE A 8 38.08 14.29 10.71
CA PHE A 8 39.21 15.24 10.72
C PHE A 8 40.50 14.64 11.31
N GLY A 9 40.39 13.54 12.05
CA GLY A 9 41.52 12.81 12.60
C GLY A 9 41.31 12.40 14.05
N PRO A 10 42.36 11.94 14.74
CA PRO A 10 42.24 11.37 16.09
C PRO A 10 41.57 12.27 17.13
N ASN A 11 41.57 13.58 16.91
CA ASN A 11 40.96 14.57 17.81
C ASN A 11 39.51 14.95 17.41
N ASP A 12 38.96 14.35 16.36
CA ASP A 12 37.58 14.60 15.94
C ASP A 12 36.61 14.11 17.05
N PRO A 13 35.68 14.96 17.53
CA PRO A 13 34.70 14.55 18.53
C PRO A 13 33.75 13.45 18.04
N VAL A 14 33.63 13.26 16.72
CA VAL A 14 32.92 12.13 16.13
C VAL A 14 33.91 11.00 15.88
N SER A 15 33.69 9.87 16.55
CA SER A 15 34.59 8.72 16.47
C SER A 15 34.41 7.93 15.17
N LEU A 16 35.44 7.17 14.78
CA LEU A 16 35.32 6.22 13.67
C LEU A 16 34.24 5.15 13.92
N MET A 17 33.94 4.83 15.17
CA MET A 17 32.84 3.93 15.53
C MET A 17 31.47 4.55 15.23
N ASP A 18 31.29 5.85 15.47
CA ASP A 18 30.05 6.55 15.13
C ASP A 18 29.79 6.49 13.62
N LEU A 19 30.84 6.62 12.80
CA LEU A 19 30.75 6.44 11.34
C LEU A 19 30.32 5.00 10.96
N ARG A 20 30.85 3.96 11.65
CA ARG A 20 30.39 2.57 11.43
C ARG A 20 28.93 2.39 11.80
N GLN A 21 28.50 2.96 12.92
CA GLN A 21 27.11 2.87 13.39
C GLN A 21 26.14 3.64 12.48
N ALA A 22 26.60 4.70 11.81
CA ALA A 22 25.85 5.37 10.76
C ALA A 22 25.73 4.54 9.45
N GLY A 23 26.45 3.41 9.38
CA GLY A 23 26.44 2.51 8.23
C GLY A 23 27.32 2.98 7.08
N CYS A 24 28.32 3.82 7.33
CA CYS A 24 29.34 4.15 6.34
C CYS A 24 30.25 2.96 6.06
N SER A 25 30.73 2.87 4.82
CA SER A 25 31.79 1.91 4.40
C SER A 25 33.08 2.62 3.98
N GLY A 26 33.05 3.95 3.88
CA GLY A 26 34.21 4.77 3.60
C GLY A 26 34.33 6.02 4.48
N VAL A 27 35.55 6.53 4.56
CA VAL A 27 35.92 7.73 5.30
C VAL A 27 36.53 8.74 4.33
N VAL A 28 36.12 9.99 4.48
CA VAL A 28 36.74 11.15 3.85
C VAL A 28 37.66 11.79 4.90
N SER A 29 38.96 11.89 4.64
CA SER A 29 39.95 12.39 5.62
C SER A 29 41.08 13.16 4.92
N ALA A 30 41.95 13.82 5.69
CA ALA A 30 43.20 14.43 5.24
C ALA A 30 44.28 14.34 6.33
N LEU A 31 45.51 14.76 5.98
CA LEU A 31 46.65 14.86 6.90
C LEU A 31 46.87 16.32 7.32
N HIS A 32 46.00 16.83 8.19
CA HIS A 32 46.02 18.23 8.65
C HIS A 32 47.31 18.62 9.39
N GLN A 33 48.07 17.65 9.90
CA GLN A 33 49.34 17.88 10.58
C GLN A 33 50.49 18.22 9.62
N ILE A 34 50.32 18.03 8.31
CA ILE A 34 51.35 18.32 7.31
C ILE A 34 51.12 19.74 6.76
N PRO A 35 52.12 20.63 6.83
CA PRO A 35 52.01 21.98 6.28
C PRO A 35 51.63 22.00 4.80
N VAL A 36 50.85 23.00 4.39
CA VAL A 36 50.44 23.19 3.00
C VAL A 36 51.67 23.36 2.11
N GLY A 37 51.71 22.66 0.97
CA GLY A 37 52.85 22.70 0.06
C GLY A 37 53.96 21.72 0.38
N GLU A 38 53.92 21.01 1.51
CA GLU A 38 54.84 19.91 1.81
C GLU A 38 54.36 18.55 1.25
N VAL A 39 55.32 17.65 1.02
CA VAL A 39 55.03 16.32 0.48
C VAL A 39 54.40 15.43 1.56
N TRP A 40 53.26 14.83 1.25
CA TRP A 40 52.67 13.79 2.11
C TRP A 40 53.47 12.49 1.95
N SER A 41 54.20 12.09 2.99
CA SER A 41 55.01 10.87 2.96
C SER A 41 54.15 9.61 3.00
N VAL A 42 54.66 8.50 2.45
CA VAL A 42 53.97 7.19 2.48
C VAL A 42 53.67 6.77 3.91
N GLU A 43 54.61 6.98 4.83
CA GLU A 43 54.49 6.60 6.24
C GLU A 43 53.31 7.29 6.92
N ALA A 44 53.13 8.60 6.68
CA ALA A 44 52.04 9.38 7.25
C ALA A 44 50.68 8.98 6.66
N ILE A 45 50.63 8.63 5.38
CA ILE A 45 49.42 8.13 4.72
C ILE A 45 49.04 6.76 5.29
N GLU A 46 50.00 5.82 5.37
CA GLU A 46 49.78 4.49 5.94
C GLU A 46 49.39 4.54 7.41
N GLU A 47 49.96 5.46 8.20
CA GLU A 47 49.55 5.67 9.59
C GLU A 47 48.08 6.03 9.68
N ARG A 48 47.61 6.97 8.86
CA ARG A 48 46.20 7.34 8.82
C ARG A 48 45.31 6.18 8.34
N ILE A 49 45.75 5.40 7.35
CA ILE A 49 45.05 4.17 6.93
C ILE A 49 44.94 3.19 8.10
N ARG A 50 46.05 2.91 8.80
CA ARG A 50 46.06 2.00 9.97
C ARG A 50 45.07 2.44 11.04
N ILE A 51 44.99 3.74 11.33
CA ILE A 51 44.03 4.26 12.32
C ILE A 51 42.58 4.08 11.85
N ILE A 52 42.27 4.44 10.61
CA ILE A 52 40.91 4.33 10.06
C ILE A 52 40.44 2.86 9.99
N GLU A 53 41.36 1.96 9.63
CA GLU A 53 41.05 0.56 9.31
C GLU A 53 41.29 -0.42 10.46
N ALA A 54 41.76 0.05 11.63
CA ALA A 54 42.23 -0.78 12.74
C ALA A 54 41.27 -1.92 13.15
N ASP A 55 39.95 -1.66 13.17
CA ASP A 55 38.93 -2.62 13.63
C ASP A 55 38.17 -3.34 12.51
N ASN A 56 38.68 -3.33 11.27
CA ASN A 56 37.99 -3.96 10.13
C ASN A 56 37.88 -5.49 10.22
N ASN A 57 38.66 -6.14 11.07
CA ASN A 57 38.54 -7.57 11.36
C ASN A 57 37.39 -7.92 12.32
N ARG A 58 36.85 -6.91 13.03
CA ARG A 58 35.84 -7.09 14.08
C ARG A 58 34.48 -6.51 13.71
N TYR A 59 34.46 -5.41 12.95
CA TYR A 59 33.24 -4.69 12.57
C TYR A 59 33.13 -4.51 11.05
N ASN A 60 31.98 -4.00 10.57
CA ASN A 60 31.75 -3.67 9.17
C ASN A 60 32.90 -2.82 8.61
N PRO A 61 33.61 -3.22 7.54
CA PRO A 61 34.81 -2.54 7.07
C PRO A 61 34.61 -1.05 6.75
N LEU A 62 35.54 -0.22 7.19
CA LEU A 62 35.69 1.18 6.81
C LEU A 62 37.02 1.32 6.09
N LYS A 63 37.04 2.08 4.99
CA LYS A 63 38.26 2.38 4.25
C LYS A 63 38.45 3.88 4.10
N TRP A 64 39.69 4.35 4.06
CA TRP A 64 39.94 5.71 3.62
C TRP A 64 39.76 5.79 2.10
N LEU A 65 38.67 6.40 1.63
CA LEU A 65 38.30 6.40 0.21
C LEU A 65 38.59 7.71 -0.52
N VAL A 66 38.50 8.83 0.20
CA VAL A 66 38.64 10.17 -0.39
C VAL A 66 39.56 11.03 0.47
N VAL A 67 40.54 11.67 -0.18
CA VAL A 67 41.30 12.76 0.42
C VAL A 67 40.53 14.05 0.21
N GLU A 68 40.23 14.79 1.27
CA GLU A 68 39.62 16.12 1.14
C GLU A 68 40.20 17.09 2.18
N SER A 69 40.74 18.24 1.83
CA SER A 69 41.46 18.44 0.59
C SER A 69 42.87 17.85 0.69
N LEU A 70 43.49 17.58 -0.46
CA LEU A 70 44.93 17.80 -0.58
C LEU A 70 45.10 19.30 -0.87
N PRO A 71 45.61 20.12 0.06
CA PRO A 71 45.53 21.57 -0.05
C PRO A 71 46.45 22.10 -1.16
N VAL A 72 45.93 23.06 -1.94
CA VAL A 72 46.70 23.76 -2.98
C VAL A 72 47.33 25.01 -2.37
N HIS A 73 48.64 25.15 -2.51
CA HIS A 73 49.39 26.27 -1.94
C HIS A 73 49.01 27.61 -2.60
N GLU A 74 48.92 28.70 -1.82
CA GLU A 74 48.52 30.04 -2.30
C GLU A 74 49.41 30.57 -3.43
N HIS A 75 50.70 30.25 -3.44
CA HIS A 75 51.60 30.65 -4.55
C HIS A 75 51.22 30.02 -5.89
N ILE A 76 50.61 28.82 -5.88
CA ILE A 76 50.04 28.20 -7.09
C ILE A 76 48.81 28.99 -7.53
N LYS A 77 47.90 29.30 -6.59
CA LYS A 77 46.69 30.09 -6.86
C LYS A 77 47.01 31.48 -7.42
N LYS A 78 48.07 32.11 -6.90
CA LYS A 78 48.56 33.43 -7.32
C LYS A 78 49.45 33.42 -8.57
N GLY A 79 49.97 32.25 -8.98
CA GLY A 79 50.87 32.14 -10.12
C GLY A 79 52.29 32.69 -9.88
N LEU A 80 52.80 32.61 -8.65
CA LEU A 80 54.13 33.12 -8.29
C LEU A 80 55.28 32.24 -8.83
N PRO A 81 56.54 32.75 -8.90
CA PRO A 81 57.64 32.06 -9.57
C PRO A 81 57.99 30.65 -9.05
N ASP A 82 57.70 30.35 -7.78
CA ASP A 82 57.96 29.06 -7.15
C ASP A 82 56.82 28.03 -7.34
N ARG A 83 55.72 28.41 -8.03
CA ARG A 83 54.54 27.55 -8.25
C ARG A 83 54.92 26.20 -8.85
N ASP A 84 55.88 26.14 -9.78
CA ASP A 84 56.25 24.91 -10.48
C ASP A 84 56.93 23.92 -9.52
N GLN A 85 57.69 24.41 -8.55
CA GLN A 85 58.31 23.57 -7.52
C GLN A 85 57.25 23.03 -6.56
N LEU A 86 56.26 23.83 -6.20
CA LEU A 86 55.12 23.40 -5.38
C LEU A 86 54.24 22.39 -6.11
N ILE A 87 54.01 22.57 -7.42
CA ILE A 87 53.31 21.60 -8.27
C ILE A 87 54.06 20.27 -8.31
N LYS A 88 55.40 20.27 -8.36
CA LYS A 88 56.19 19.02 -8.24
C LYS A 88 55.97 18.31 -6.91
N LYS A 89 55.96 19.05 -5.79
CA LYS A 89 55.65 18.47 -4.46
C LYS A 89 54.23 17.93 -4.39
N TYR A 90 53.27 18.62 -5.01
CA TYR A 90 51.88 18.16 -5.12
C TYR A 90 51.78 16.85 -5.92
N LYS A 91 52.45 16.78 -7.08
CA LYS A 91 52.57 15.54 -7.90
C LYS A 91 53.19 14.40 -7.10
N GLN A 92 54.23 14.66 -6.30
CA GLN A 92 54.83 13.64 -5.44
C GLN A 92 53.85 13.11 -4.38
N SER A 93 53.04 13.99 -3.77
CA SER A 93 52.01 13.58 -2.83
C SER A 93 50.93 12.72 -3.50
N LEU A 94 50.53 13.04 -4.73
CA LEU A 94 49.64 12.19 -5.53
C LEU A 94 50.26 10.80 -5.79
N MET A 95 51.54 10.73 -6.13
CA MET A 95 52.24 9.44 -6.31
C MET A 95 52.22 8.61 -5.02
N ASN A 96 52.50 9.23 -3.87
CA ASN A 96 52.51 8.55 -2.58
C ASN A 96 51.11 8.07 -2.19
N LEU A 97 50.07 8.87 -2.44
CA LEU A 97 48.67 8.48 -2.25
C LEU A 97 48.29 7.29 -3.13
N ALA A 98 48.68 7.29 -4.40
CA ALA A 98 48.43 6.19 -5.33
C ALA A 98 49.11 4.89 -4.88
N ILE A 99 50.37 4.97 -4.41
CA ILE A 99 51.12 3.83 -3.85
C ILE A 99 50.36 3.22 -2.66
N CYS A 100 49.78 4.07 -1.81
CA CYS A 100 48.98 3.64 -0.66
C CYS A 100 47.55 3.19 -1.03
N GLY A 101 47.18 3.19 -2.31
CA GLY A 101 45.87 2.73 -2.79
C GLY A 101 44.74 3.76 -2.74
N ILE A 102 45.04 5.03 -2.46
CA ILE A 102 44.05 6.12 -2.48
C ILE A 102 43.88 6.64 -3.91
N LYS A 103 42.64 6.67 -4.40
CA LYS A 103 42.34 6.96 -5.82
C LYS A 103 41.48 8.19 -6.07
N THR A 104 40.95 8.84 -5.02
CA THR A 104 40.09 10.01 -5.16
C THR A 104 40.63 11.15 -4.32
N VAL A 105 40.96 12.27 -4.95
CA VAL A 105 41.56 13.43 -4.29
C VAL A 105 40.72 14.67 -4.60
N CYS A 106 40.02 15.15 -3.59
CA CYS A 106 39.31 16.42 -3.62
C CYS A 106 40.30 17.56 -3.31
N TYR A 107 40.19 18.66 -4.02
CA TYR A 107 40.93 19.91 -3.76
C TYR A 107 40.02 21.11 -3.97
N ASN A 108 40.44 22.29 -3.50
CA ASN A 108 39.78 23.54 -3.84
C ASN A 108 40.81 24.54 -4.38
N PHE A 109 40.34 25.55 -5.09
CA PHE A 109 41.16 26.64 -5.61
C PHE A 109 40.63 28.00 -5.13
N MET A 110 39.91 27.99 -4.01
CA MET A 110 39.30 29.18 -3.41
C MET A 110 40.40 30.08 -2.84
N PRO A 111 40.47 31.36 -3.20
CA PRO A 111 41.49 32.27 -2.69
C PRO A 111 41.17 32.63 -1.24
N VAL A 112 42.13 32.50 -0.33
CA VAL A 112 42.09 32.89 1.08
C VAL A 112 40.99 32.22 1.93
N LEU A 113 39.71 32.21 1.53
CA LEU A 113 38.57 31.65 2.26
C LEU A 113 38.00 30.43 1.55
N ASP A 114 38.22 29.25 2.15
CA ASP A 114 37.73 27.95 1.67
C ASP A 114 36.22 27.79 1.84
N TRP A 115 35.60 28.49 2.78
CA TRP A 115 34.14 28.59 2.92
C TRP A 115 33.77 29.83 3.74
N SER A 116 32.51 30.27 3.73
CA SER A 116 32.07 31.41 4.56
C SER A 116 30.65 31.29 5.07
N ARG A 117 30.45 31.58 6.36
CA ARG A 117 29.15 31.74 7.05
C ARG A 117 29.23 32.95 7.97
N THR A 118 28.08 33.44 8.43
CA THR A 118 27.99 34.56 9.40
C THR A 118 27.37 34.13 10.73
N ALA A 119 26.76 32.94 10.77
CA ALA A 119 26.35 32.29 12.01
C ALA A 119 26.59 30.77 11.93
N LEU A 120 27.18 30.21 12.99
CA LEU A 120 27.48 28.78 13.11
C LEU A 120 26.45 28.01 13.97
N ASP A 121 25.59 28.74 14.68
CA ASP A 121 24.64 28.22 15.67
C ASP A 121 23.21 28.76 15.45
N TYR A 122 22.83 29.04 14.20
CA TYR A 122 21.50 29.54 13.86
C TYR A 122 20.43 28.52 14.28
N THR A 123 19.52 28.93 15.15
CA THR A 123 18.51 28.03 15.73
C THR A 123 17.26 28.00 14.86
N MET A 124 16.90 26.81 14.38
CA MET A 124 15.67 26.54 13.64
C MET A 124 14.45 26.58 14.57
N PRO A 125 13.22 26.78 14.04
CA PRO A 125 12.00 26.80 14.85
C PRO A 125 11.80 25.55 15.72
N GLU A 126 12.30 24.40 15.27
CA GLU A 126 12.21 23.11 15.95
C GLU A 126 13.35 22.87 16.97
N GLY A 127 14.22 23.86 17.18
CA GLY A 127 15.25 23.87 18.22
C GLY A 127 16.60 23.26 17.83
N GLN A 128 16.77 22.75 16.60
CA GLN A 128 18.10 22.35 16.11
C GLN A 128 18.93 23.58 15.71
N LYS A 129 20.27 23.43 15.69
CA LYS A 129 21.17 24.49 15.22
C LYS A 129 21.77 24.13 13.86
N THR A 130 21.94 25.13 13.01
CA THR A 130 22.46 25.02 11.65
C THR A 130 23.38 26.19 11.29
N LEU A 131 24.06 26.09 10.14
CA LEU A 131 24.90 27.16 9.60
C LEU A 131 24.05 28.12 8.77
N ARG A 132 24.34 29.43 8.85
CA ARG A 132 23.66 30.48 8.09
C ARG A 132 24.64 31.52 7.57
N PHE A 133 24.35 32.03 6.38
CA PHE A 133 25.05 33.13 5.75
C PHE A 133 24.06 34.28 5.53
N VAL A 134 24.42 35.47 6.01
CA VAL A 134 23.66 36.71 5.88
C VAL A 134 24.54 37.72 5.16
N TRP A 135 24.06 38.22 4.01
CA TRP A 135 24.83 39.13 3.16
C TRP A 135 25.11 40.47 3.85
N GLU A 136 24.15 40.99 4.60
CA GLU A 136 24.30 42.20 5.40
C GLU A 136 25.39 42.05 6.48
N ASP A 137 25.41 40.92 7.21
CA ASP A 137 26.43 40.68 8.24
C ASP A 137 27.83 40.60 7.63
N PHE A 138 27.93 39.99 6.45
CA PHE A 138 29.19 39.89 5.73
C PHE A 138 29.66 41.27 5.21
N ALA A 139 28.73 42.09 4.70
CA ALA A 139 29.01 43.47 4.29
C ALA A 139 29.44 44.35 5.47
N LEU A 140 28.77 44.20 6.61
CA LEU A 140 29.11 44.88 7.86
C LEU A 140 30.54 44.55 8.30
N PHE A 141 30.90 43.27 8.28
CA PHE A 141 32.26 42.84 8.60
C PHE A 141 33.28 43.52 7.68
N ASP A 142 33.07 43.46 6.37
CA ASP A 142 34.00 43.99 5.38
C ASP A 142 34.15 45.52 5.46
N LEU A 143 33.02 46.25 5.58
CA LEU A 143 32.97 47.72 5.57
C LEU A 143 33.42 48.36 6.89
N TYR A 144 33.05 47.77 8.03
CA TYR A 144 33.14 48.46 9.32
C TYR A 144 34.03 47.77 10.36
N ILE A 145 34.21 46.45 10.27
CA ILE A 145 35.11 45.69 11.15
C ILE A 145 36.50 45.61 10.52
N LEU A 146 36.61 44.95 9.36
CA LEU A 146 37.84 44.82 8.58
C LEU A 146 38.26 46.16 7.96
N LYS A 147 37.27 46.93 7.47
CA LYS A 147 37.46 48.21 6.77
C LYS A 147 38.36 48.07 5.54
N ARG A 148 38.08 47.05 4.72
CA ARG A 148 38.88 46.77 3.53
C ARG A 148 38.85 47.97 2.57
N PRO A 149 40.00 48.37 1.99
CA PRO A 149 40.04 49.44 1.00
C PRO A 149 39.07 49.17 -0.17
N ASN A 150 38.30 50.19 -0.55
CA ASN A 150 37.30 50.15 -1.63
C ASN A 150 36.15 49.15 -1.46
N ALA A 151 35.92 48.60 -0.26
CA ALA A 151 34.85 47.61 -0.03
C ALA A 151 33.44 48.08 -0.41
N ALA A 152 33.16 49.39 -0.32
CA ALA A 152 31.87 49.96 -0.70
C ALA A 152 31.47 49.70 -2.17
N ALA A 153 32.43 49.43 -3.06
CA ALA A 153 32.13 49.10 -4.46
C ALA A 153 31.47 47.72 -4.64
N ASP A 154 31.62 46.82 -3.66
CA ASP A 154 31.17 45.42 -3.76
C ASP A 154 29.76 45.20 -3.17
N TYR A 155 29.14 46.25 -2.60
CA TYR A 155 27.84 46.17 -1.93
C TYR A 155 26.86 47.23 -2.45
N GLU A 156 25.58 46.86 -2.54
CA GLU A 156 24.50 47.77 -2.92
C GLU A 156 24.32 48.91 -1.90
N PRO A 157 23.96 50.14 -2.32
CA PRO A 157 23.79 51.28 -1.40
C PRO A 157 22.85 51.01 -0.23
N GLU A 158 21.78 50.26 -0.45
CA GLU A 158 20.81 49.88 0.57
C GLU A 158 21.42 48.92 1.61
N ILE A 159 22.28 47.99 1.18
CA ILE A 159 22.99 47.06 2.06
C ILE A 159 24.05 47.81 2.87
N GLN A 160 24.74 48.80 2.28
CA GLN A 160 25.69 49.65 3.01
C GLN A 160 24.99 50.43 4.13
N ALA A 161 23.83 51.04 3.83
CA ALA A 161 23.05 51.78 4.82
C ALA A 161 22.56 50.88 5.96
N SER A 162 22.00 49.71 5.63
CA SER A 162 21.50 48.73 6.60
C SER A 162 22.63 48.16 7.48
N ALA A 163 23.77 47.83 6.88
CA ALA A 163 24.95 47.35 7.60
C ALA A 163 25.50 48.40 8.59
N LEU A 164 25.49 49.68 8.23
CA LEU A 164 25.91 50.76 9.13
C LEU A 164 24.98 50.90 10.33
N GLU A 165 23.66 50.92 10.09
CA GLU A 165 22.65 51.01 11.14
C GLU A 165 22.79 49.84 12.12
N LYS A 166 22.93 48.63 11.59
CA LYS A 166 23.15 47.42 12.39
C LYS A 166 24.45 47.50 13.20
N PHE A 167 25.56 47.91 12.59
CA PHE A 167 26.86 48.03 13.27
C PHE A 167 26.82 49.01 14.45
N GLN A 168 26.13 50.15 14.29
CA GLN A 168 25.97 51.15 15.36
C GLN A 168 25.21 50.61 16.58
N GLY A 169 24.38 49.59 16.38
CA GLY A 169 23.62 48.92 17.44
C GLY A 169 24.30 47.67 18.04
N MET A 170 25.40 47.18 17.45
CA MET A 170 26.04 45.93 17.91
C MET A 170 26.86 46.13 19.19
N LYS A 171 26.79 45.14 20.08
CA LYS A 171 27.66 45.04 21.26
C LYS A 171 29.05 44.55 20.85
N PRO A 172 30.11 44.89 21.60
CA PRO A 172 31.46 44.39 21.34
C PRO A 172 31.56 42.86 21.22
N GLU A 173 30.77 42.12 22.01
CA GLU A 173 30.72 40.66 21.98
C GLU A 173 30.14 40.11 20.66
N GLU A 174 29.16 40.80 20.08
CA GLU A 174 28.53 40.41 18.81
C GLU A 174 29.48 40.68 17.64
N VAL A 175 30.22 41.80 17.70
CA VAL A 175 31.29 42.14 16.75
C VAL A 175 32.40 41.09 16.80
N ALA A 176 32.83 40.68 18.00
CA ALA A 176 33.83 39.63 18.17
C ALA A 176 33.34 38.29 17.62
N LYS A 177 32.11 37.87 17.95
CA LYS A 177 31.53 36.60 17.45
C LYS A 177 31.46 36.56 15.92
N LEU A 178 31.03 37.65 15.29
CA LEU A 178 30.98 37.75 13.83
C LEU A 178 32.38 37.70 13.22
N THR A 179 33.34 38.40 13.83
CA THR A 179 34.76 38.39 13.42
C THR A 179 35.32 36.97 13.43
N ASP A 180 35.18 36.27 14.55
CA ASP A 180 35.64 34.88 14.70
C ASP A 180 34.96 33.96 13.66
N THR A 181 33.66 34.15 13.43
CA THR A 181 32.87 33.33 12.50
C THR A 181 33.33 33.51 11.05
N VAL A 182 33.58 34.74 10.60
CA VAL A 182 34.03 35.00 9.22
C VAL A 182 35.47 34.52 9.01
N LEU A 183 36.35 34.66 10.01
CA LEU A 183 37.74 34.25 9.93
C LEU A 183 37.97 32.73 10.02
N LEU A 184 36.99 31.96 10.52
CA LEU A 184 37.04 30.47 10.51
C LEU A 184 37.08 29.85 9.10
N GLY A 185 36.85 30.63 8.05
CA GLY A 185 36.95 30.19 6.66
C GLY A 185 38.38 30.00 6.13
N LEU A 186 39.41 30.30 6.92
CA LEU A 186 40.81 30.25 6.49
C LEU A 186 41.35 28.79 6.41
N PRO A 187 42.16 28.45 5.39
CA PRO A 187 42.70 27.10 5.20
C PRO A 187 43.55 26.64 6.38
N GLY A 188 43.14 25.58 7.06
CA GLY A 188 44.00 24.80 7.98
C GLY A 188 44.29 25.41 9.35
N SER A 189 43.53 26.38 9.84
CA SER A 189 43.72 26.95 11.19
C SER A 189 42.58 26.63 12.15
N GLU A 190 42.90 26.11 13.34
CA GLU A 190 42.01 26.11 14.51
C GLU A 190 42.12 27.43 15.32
N GLU A 191 42.93 28.40 14.87
CA GLU A 191 43.18 29.67 15.55
C GLU A 191 42.57 30.86 14.77
N ALA A 192 41.87 31.75 15.47
CA ALA A 192 41.35 32.98 14.92
C ALA A 192 42.51 33.90 14.52
N PHE A 193 42.55 34.29 13.25
CA PHE A 193 43.59 35.18 12.72
C PHE A 193 43.39 36.62 13.19
N ASP A 194 44.50 37.37 13.26
CA ASP A 194 44.45 38.82 13.38
C ASP A 194 43.90 39.45 12.08
N LEU A 195 43.01 40.43 12.20
CA LEU A 195 42.42 41.17 11.07
C LEU A 195 43.50 41.79 10.17
N ALA A 196 44.63 42.22 10.73
CA ALA A 196 45.75 42.77 9.96
C ALA A 196 46.40 41.71 9.05
N VAL A 197 46.57 40.48 9.54
CA VAL A 197 47.10 39.36 8.76
C VAL A 197 46.11 38.98 7.68
N PHE A 198 44.82 38.91 8.03
CA PHE A 198 43.77 38.62 7.06
C PHE A 198 43.72 39.67 5.92
N GLN A 199 43.77 40.96 6.25
CA GLN A 199 43.86 42.03 5.25
C GLN A 199 45.10 41.89 4.36
N SER A 200 46.26 41.56 4.93
CA SER A 200 47.49 41.32 4.16
C SER A 200 47.32 40.20 3.12
N LEU A 201 46.59 39.13 3.47
CA LEU A 201 46.30 38.04 2.53
C LEU A 201 45.36 38.50 1.39
N LEU A 202 44.41 39.40 1.67
CA LEU A 202 43.56 39.99 0.64
C LEU A 202 44.36 40.91 -0.29
N ASP A 203 45.28 41.70 0.26
CA ASP A 203 46.14 42.62 -0.51
C ASP A 203 47.01 41.87 -1.52
N GLU A 204 47.44 40.65 -1.20
CA GLU A 204 48.18 39.78 -2.12
C GLU A 204 47.37 39.36 -3.37
N TYR A 205 46.04 39.47 -3.33
CA TYR A 205 45.14 39.22 -4.45
C TYR A 205 44.65 40.48 -5.17
N ALA A 206 45.05 41.68 -4.75
CA ALA A 206 44.53 42.95 -5.29
C ALA A 206 44.70 43.12 -6.82
N HIS A 207 45.66 42.42 -7.42
CA HIS A 207 45.93 42.44 -8.86
C HIS A 207 45.49 41.16 -9.59
N ILE A 208 44.85 40.21 -8.90
CA ILE A 208 44.45 38.91 -9.44
C ILE A 208 42.93 38.86 -9.51
N GLY A 209 42.39 39.31 -10.65
CA GLY A 209 40.97 39.20 -10.97
C GLY A 209 40.54 37.81 -11.43
N ASP A 210 39.25 37.66 -11.73
CA ASP A 210 38.62 36.40 -12.18
C ASP A 210 39.40 35.72 -13.32
N GLN A 211 39.75 36.47 -14.38
CA GLN A 211 40.49 35.93 -15.51
C GLN A 211 41.86 35.35 -15.09
N GLN A 212 42.65 36.11 -14.32
CA GLN A 212 43.99 35.67 -13.92
C GLN A 212 43.92 34.45 -13.00
N LEU A 213 42.93 34.40 -12.08
CA LEU A 213 42.76 33.24 -11.20
C LEU A 213 42.35 31.99 -12.01
N ARG A 214 41.48 32.12 -13.01
CA ARG A 214 41.14 31.02 -13.95
C ARG A 214 42.35 30.54 -14.72
N GLU A 215 43.16 31.44 -15.25
CA GLU A 215 44.40 31.08 -15.95
C GLU A 215 45.36 30.30 -15.04
N ASN A 216 45.49 30.70 -13.77
CA ASN A 216 46.30 30.00 -12.78
C ASN A 216 45.73 28.61 -12.44
N LEU A 217 44.41 28.50 -12.26
CA LEU A 217 43.72 27.21 -12.07
C LEU A 217 43.93 26.29 -13.28
N TYR A 218 43.77 26.81 -14.49
CA TYR A 218 43.96 26.05 -15.73
C TYR A 218 45.41 25.62 -15.92
N TYR A 219 46.37 26.46 -15.54
CA TYR A 219 47.79 26.10 -15.51
C TYR A 219 48.03 24.93 -14.54
N PHE A 220 47.54 25.05 -13.31
CA PHE A 220 47.66 24.01 -12.30
C PHE A 220 47.08 22.66 -12.75
N ILE A 221 45.84 22.66 -13.25
CA ILE A 221 45.18 21.41 -13.64
C ILE A 221 45.82 20.77 -14.88
N LYS A 222 46.27 21.56 -15.85
CA LYS A 222 47.04 21.06 -17.01
C LYS A 222 48.32 20.36 -16.59
N GLU A 223 48.96 20.85 -15.53
CA GLU A 223 50.15 20.23 -15.00
C GLU A 223 49.86 18.91 -14.27
N ILE A 224 48.83 18.87 -13.41
CA ILE A 224 48.62 17.71 -12.51
C ILE A 224 47.69 16.62 -13.06
N ALA A 225 46.73 16.95 -13.93
CA ALA A 225 45.74 15.99 -14.43
C ALA A 225 46.37 14.83 -15.23
N PRO A 226 47.39 15.05 -16.08
CA PRO A 226 48.09 13.94 -16.75
C PRO A 226 48.78 12.99 -15.75
N THR A 227 49.43 13.54 -14.72
CA THR A 227 50.05 12.74 -13.66
C THR A 227 49.00 11.94 -12.88
N ALA A 228 47.90 12.57 -12.49
CA ALA A 228 46.80 11.89 -11.81
C ALA A 228 46.22 10.75 -12.67
N SER A 229 46.01 11.00 -13.97
CA SER A 229 45.54 9.98 -14.91
C SER A 229 46.49 8.79 -15.02
N GLN A 230 47.81 9.01 -15.06
CA GLN A 230 48.81 7.93 -15.09
C GLN A 230 48.81 7.09 -13.81
N LEU A 231 48.52 7.74 -12.67
CA LEU A 231 48.45 7.09 -11.36
C LEU A 231 47.09 6.41 -11.08
N GLY A 232 46.10 6.60 -11.96
CA GLY A 232 44.72 6.16 -11.72
C GLY A 232 44.02 6.93 -10.60
N ILE A 233 44.46 8.17 -10.34
CA ILE A 233 43.81 9.10 -9.41
C ILE A 233 42.80 9.96 -10.17
N ASN A 234 41.61 10.05 -9.57
CA ASN A 234 40.56 10.99 -9.94
C ASN A 234 40.68 12.26 -9.10
N LEU A 235 41.07 13.37 -9.73
CA LEU A 235 41.05 14.70 -9.10
C LEU A 235 39.64 15.26 -9.17
N CYS A 236 39.17 15.86 -8.09
CA CYS A 236 37.86 16.48 -8.05
C CYS A 236 37.92 17.86 -7.37
N ILE A 237 37.58 18.91 -8.11
CA ILE A 237 37.54 20.26 -7.53
C ILE A 237 36.23 20.48 -6.78
N HIS A 238 36.30 21.04 -5.58
CA HIS A 238 35.15 21.54 -4.86
C HIS A 238 34.70 22.90 -5.43
N PRO A 239 33.41 23.11 -5.72
CA PRO A 239 32.89 24.41 -6.16
C PRO A 239 32.97 25.46 -5.04
N ASP A 240 32.87 26.73 -5.41
CA ASP A 240 32.98 27.83 -4.44
C ASP A 240 31.83 27.83 -3.41
N ASP A 241 32.13 28.06 -2.13
CA ASP A 241 31.12 28.16 -1.06
C ASP A 241 31.25 29.47 -0.24
N PRO A 242 30.36 30.46 -0.40
CA PRO A 242 29.27 30.52 -1.37
C PRO A 242 29.76 30.80 -2.81
N PRO A 243 28.94 30.46 -3.84
CA PRO A 243 29.27 30.60 -5.26
C PRO A 243 29.12 32.05 -5.77
N ARG A 244 29.82 32.98 -5.14
CA ARG A 244 29.82 34.42 -5.46
C ARG A 244 31.09 35.10 -4.93
N PRO A 245 31.61 36.16 -5.60
CA PRO A 245 32.75 36.92 -5.09
C PRO A 245 32.55 37.40 -3.65
N LEU A 246 33.61 37.37 -2.86
CA LEU A 246 33.60 37.78 -1.45
C LEU A 246 34.84 38.64 -1.17
N MET A 247 34.66 39.82 -0.58
CA MET A 247 35.76 40.72 -0.20
C MET A 247 36.74 41.04 -1.35
N GLY A 248 36.22 41.25 -2.56
CA GLY A 248 37.02 41.49 -3.77
C GLY A 248 37.72 40.25 -4.34
N LEU A 249 37.57 39.08 -3.71
CA LEU A 249 38.15 37.83 -4.18
C LEU A 249 37.24 37.15 -5.22
N PRO A 250 37.78 36.71 -6.37
CA PRO A 250 37.00 36.02 -7.39
C PRO A 250 36.63 34.59 -6.97
N ARG A 251 35.47 34.11 -7.43
CA ARG A 251 34.98 32.73 -7.30
C ARG A 251 34.81 32.14 -8.70
N VAL A 252 35.68 31.20 -9.07
CA VAL A 252 35.90 30.75 -10.46
C VAL A 252 35.31 29.37 -10.78
N VAL A 253 34.62 28.74 -9.82
CA VAL A 253 33.93 27.45 -9.93
C VAL A 253 32.54 27.54 -9.26
N SER A 254 31.67 28.40 -9.80
CA SER A 254 30.37 28.75 -9.20
C SER A 254 29.17 28.34 -10.05
N THR A 255 29.36 28.15 -11.36
CA THR A 255 28.32 27.88 -12.35
C THR A 255 28.68 26.68 -13.22
N GLU A 256 27.70 26.17 -13.97
CA GLU A 256 27.96 25.16 -14.99
C GLU A 256 28.99 25.60 -16.04
N ALA A 257 28.94 26.87 -16.47
CA ALA A 257 29.87 27.40 -17.46
C ALA A 257 31.32 27.39 -16.95
N ASP A 258 31.52 27.57 -15.64
CA ASP A 258 32.84 27.46 -15.01
C ASP A 258 33.34 26.01 -15.06
N LEU A 259 32.48 25.05 -14.73
CA LEU A 259 32.79 23.62 -14.79
C LEU A 259 33.15 23.22 -16.22
N ALA A 260 32.37 23.64 -17.21
CA ALA A 260 32.62 23.36 -18.63
C ALA A 260 34.00 23.85 -19.08
N GLN A 261 34.35 25.09 -18.74
CA GLN A 261 35.64 25.67 -19.09
C GLN A 261 36.80 24.95 -18.39
N LEU A 262 36.63 24.58 -17.12
CA LEU A 262 37.65 23.83 -16.38
C LEU A 262 37.87 22.44 -16.97
N MET A 263 36.81 21.73 -17.34
CA MET A 263 36.92 20.43 -18.00
C MET A 263 37.63 20.56 -19.35
N ALA A 264 37.34 21.61 -20.12
CA ALA A 264 38.01 21.89 -21.39
C ALA A 264 39.50 22.29 -21.22
N ALA A 265 39.88 22.89 -20.09
CA ALA A 265 41.26 23.30 -19.83
C ALA A 265 42.22 22.08 -19.77
N ALA A 266 41.74 20.94 -19.29
CA ALA A 266 42.44 19.66 -19.36
C ALA A 266 41.42 18.55 -19.60
N ASP A 267 41.14 18.24 -20.87
CA ASP A 267 40.12 17.26 -21.28
C ASP A 267 40.62 15.82 -21.10
N ILE A 268 40.85 15.46 -19.85
CA ILE A 268 41.22 14.11 -19.40
C ILE A 268 40.29 13.81 -18.23
N ARG A 269 39.75 12.59 -18.19
CA ARG A 269 38.78 12.19 -17.16
C ARG A 269 39.25 12.41 -15.72
N ALA A 270 40.56 12.29 -15.46
CA ALA A 270 41.14 12.55 -14.15
C ALA A 270 40.91 13.98 -13.66
N ASN A 271 40.71 14.95 -14.55
CA ASN A 271 40.20 16.29 -14.21
C ASN A 271 38.69 16.20 -14.02
N GLY A 272 38.23 16.31 -12.78
CA GLY A 272 36.82 16.12 -12.46
C GLY A 272 36.31 16.99 -11.33
N ILE A 273 35.12 16.64 -10.84
CA ILE A 273 34.25 17.50 -10.06
C ILE A 273 33.89 16.83 -8.73
N THR A 274 34.00 17.57 -7.64
CA THR A 274 33.31 17.27 -6.39
C THR A 274 31.95 17.94 -6.47
N PHE A 275 30.90 17.17 -6.71
CA PHE A 275 29.57 17.73 -6.93
C PHE A 275 28.92 18.10 -5.59
N CYS A 276 29.09 19.36 -5.18
CA CYS A 276 28.51 19.86 -3.94
C CYS A 276 27.19 20.60 -4.18
N THR A 277 26.12 19.90 -3.85
CA THR A 277 24.74 20.39 -3.98
C THR A 277 24.45 21.62 -3.13
N GLY A 278 25.06 21.75 -1.96
CA GLY A 278 24.89 22.92 -1.09
C GLY A 278 25.66 24.16 -1.53
N SER A 279 26.76 24.00 -2.26
CA SER A 279 27.49 25.13 -2.84
C SER A 279 26.80 25.59 -4.12
N LEU A 280 26.66 24.70 -5.11
CA LEU A 280 26.06 25.03 -6.40
C LEU A 280 24.58 25.41 -6.26
N GLY A 281 23.84 24.81 -5.32
CA GLY A 281 22.42 25.05 -5.10
C GLY A 281 22.06 26.34 -4.35
N VAL A 282 23.05 27.08 -3.85
CA VAL A 282 22.81 28.47 -3.36
C VAL A 282 22.42 29.40 -4.52
N ARG A 283 22.77 29.03 -5.75
CA ARG A 283 22.36 29.70 -6.97
C ARG A 283 21.09 29.05 -7.52
N GLU A 284 20.06 29.86 -7.69
CA GLU A 284 18.79 29.40 -8.27
C GLU A 284 18.88 29.10 -9.77
N ASP A 285 19.85 29.69 -10.47
CA ASP A 285 20.10 29.53 -11.90
C ASP A 285 20.90 28.26 -12.25
N ASN A 286 21.41 27.53 -11.25
CA ASN A 286 22.08 26.25 -11.47
C ASN A 286 21.08 25.08 -11.50
N ASP A 287 20.94 24.45 -12.66
CA ASP A 287 20.20 23.20 -12.85
C ASP A 287 21.04 21.99 -12.39
N LEU A 288 20.98 21.67 -11.09
CA LEU A 288 21.85 20.64 -10.51
C LEU A 288 21.64 19.24 -11.14
N PRO A 289 20.41 18.71 -11.32
CA PRO A 289 20.22 17.43 -12.01
C PRO A 289 20.79 17.44 -13.42
N GLY A 290 20.55 18.50 -14.21
CA GLY A 290 21.08 18.59 -15.57
C GLY A 290 22.60 18.70 -15.64
N ILE A 291 23.24 19.39 -14.69
CA ILE A 291 24.71 19.43 -14.61
C ILE A 291 25.25 18.01 -14.38
N ILE A 292 24.60 17.20 -13.53
CA ILE A 292 24.98 15.79 -13.34
C ILE A 292 24.82 14.99 -14.62
N GLU A 293 23.74 15.17 -15.36
CA GLU A 293 23.53 14.48 -16.65
C GLU A 293 24.61 14.82 -17.68
N ARG A 294 25.07 16.08 -17.70
CA ARG A 294 26.06 16.57 -18.69
C ARG A 294 27.51 16.31 -18.31
N PHE A 295 27.83 16.29 -17.01
CA PHE A 295 29.19 16.11 -16.50
C PHE A 295 29.38 14.83 -15.66
N GLY A 296 28.43 13.90 -15.72
CA GLY A 296 28.39 12.71 -14.88
C GLY A 296 29.69 11.90 -14.91
N ASP A 297 30.32 11.75 -16.08
CA ASP A 297 31.57 11.01 -16.28
C ASP A 297 32.80 11.69 -15.64
N ARG A 298 32.69 13.00 -15.37
CA ARG A 298 33.69 13.85 -14.69
C ARG A 298 33.40 14.03 -13.20
N ILE A 299 32.26 13.60 -12.66
CA ILE A 299 32.00 13.63 -11.21
C ILE A 299 32.72 12.47 -10.53
N HIS A 300 33.59 12.75 -9.56
CA HIS A 300 34.34 11.69 -8.84
C HIS A 300 34.02 11.59 -7.36
N PHE A 301 33.31 12.60 -6.82
CA PHE A 301 32.94 12.66 -5.43
C PHE A 301 31.71 13.57 -5.26
N VAL A 302 30.85 13.26 -4.29
CA VAL A 302 29.56 13.94 -4.14
C VAL A 302 29.35 14.43 -2.70
N HIS A 303 28.94 15.67 -2.54
CA HIS A 303 28.39 16.19 -1.29
C HIS A 303 26.89 16.40 -1.45
N LEU A 304 26.11 15.65 -0.68
CA LEU A 304 24.67 15.78 -0.63
C LEU A 304 24.27 16.56 0.63
N ARG A 305 23.86 17.81 0.41
CA ARG A 305 23.27 18.71 1.39
C ARG A 305 22.35 19.69 0.68
N THR A 306 21.55 20.42 1.43
CA THR A 306 20.66 21.42 0.82
C THR A 306 20.62 22.68 1.67
N THR A 307 20.46 23.80 0.99
CA THR A 307 20.29 25.10 1.61
C THR A 307 18.87 25.59 1.36
N ARG A 308 18.43 26.53 2.19
CA ARG A 308 17.21 27.31 1.97
C ARG A 308 17.63 28.77 1.80
N ARG A 309 17.30 29.35 0.65
CA ARG A 309 17.47 30.76 0.33
C ARG A 309 16.37 31.57 0.99
N GLU A 310 16.73 32.71 1.54
CA GLU A 310 15.76 33.65 2.09
C GLU A 310 15.28 34.59 0.98
N LEU A 311 14.00 34.47 0.61
CA LEU A 311 13.39 35.17 -0.52
C LEU A 311 13.67 36.68 -0.49
N GLY A 312 14.05 37.22 -1.65
CA GLY A 312 14.34 38.65 -1.81
C GLY A 312 15.68 39.10 -1.22
N THR A 313 16.50 38.18 -0.70
CA THR A 313 17.82 38.48 -0.13
C THR A 313 18.90 37.60 -0.76
N ARG A 314 20.16 37.85 -0.39
CA ARG A 314 21.31 36.98 -0.70
C ARG A 314 21.62 35.97 0.41
N ASN A 315 20.76 35.87 1.43
CA ASN A 315 20.98 35.03 2.59
C ASN A 315 20.56 33.59 2.32
N PHE A 316 21.16 32.66 3.05
CA PHE A 316 20.74 31.26 3.06
C PHE A 316 21.19 30.57 4.35
N HIS A 317 20.53 29.46 4.70
CA HIS A 317 20.97 28.58 5.78
C HIS A 317 20.93 27.12 5.32
N GLU A 318 21.68 26.22 5.98
CA GLU A 318 21.52 24.79 5.71
C GLU A 318 20.13 24.35 6.15
N ALA A 319 19.52 23.48 5.37
CA ALA A 319 18.17 22.98 5.55
C ALA A 319 18.18 21.44 5.71
N PRO A 320 17.10 20.82 6.22
CA PRO A 320 16.99 19.36 6.24
C PRO A 320 17.17 18.80 4.82
N HIS A 321 17.95 17.71 4.67
CA HIS A 321 18.42 17.20 3.37
C HIS A 321 17.32 16.91 2.32
N LEU A 322 16.08 16.65 2.74
CA LEU A 322 14.93 16.43 1.85
C LEU A 322 13.94 17.60 1.79
N ASN A 323 14.21 18.71 2.48
CA ASN A 323 13.31 19.85 2.62
C ASN A 323 14.05 21.20 2.54
N GLY A 324 14.92 21.34 1.54
CA GLY A 324 15.55 22.61 1.15
C GLY A 324 15.21 22.96 -0.30
N ASP A 325 16.02 23.81 -0.92
CA ASP A 325 15.77 24.30 -2.29
C ASP A 325 16.39 23.42 -3.39
N VAL A 326 17.17 22.41 -3.01
CA VAL A 326 17.74 21.44 -3.97
C VAL A 326 16.71 20.34 -4.21
N ASP A 327 16.42 20.04 -5.49
CA ASP A 327 15.69 18.83 -5.89
C ASP A 327 16.55 17.58 -5.62
N MET A 328 16.56 17.15 -4.36
CA MET A 328 17.38 16.03 -3.91
C MET A 328 16.95 14.72 -4.59
N TYR A 329 15.67 14.57 -4.96
CA TYR A 329 15.20 13.43 -5.74
C TYR A 329 15.85 13.42 -7.13
N GLY A 330 15.75 14.53 -7.87
CA GLY A 330 16.34 14.66 -9.21
C GLY A 330 17.85 14.45 -9.21
N VAL A 331 18.55 15.06 -8.24
CA VAL A 331 20.01 14.90 -8.05
C VAL A 331 20.39 13.45 -7.80
N VAL A 332 19.78 12.79 -6.81
CA VAL A 332 20.12 11.39 -6.48
C VAL A 332 19.77 10.47 -7.65
N LYS A 333 18.66 10.72 -8.35
CA LYS A 333 18.28 9.96 -9.54
C LYS A 333 19.32 10.08 -10.66
N ALA A 334 19.76 11.30 -10.97
CA ALA A 334 20.77 11.54 -12.01
C ALA A 334 22.11 10.87 -11.66
N LEU A 335 22.55 10.94 -10.40
CA LEU A 335 23.76 10.25 -9.93
C LEU A 335 23.65 8.73 -10.06
N LEU A 336 22.49 8.15 -9.72
CA LEU A 336 22.26 6.71 -9.86
C LEU A 336 22.19 6.24 -11.31
N GLN A 337 21.69 7.08 -12.20
CA GLN A 337 21.72 6.80 -13.64
C GLN A 337 23.15 6.83 -14.17
N GLU A 338 23.98 7.76 -13.70
CA GLU A 338 25.40 7.79 -14.03
C GLU A 338 26.16 6.58 -13.48
N GLU A 339 25.96 6.19 -12.21
CA GLU A 339 26.56 4.95 -11.68
C GLU A 339 26.16 3.73 -12.54
N LYS A 340 24.89 3.65 -12.95
CA LYS A 340 24.40 2.57 -13.80
C LYS A 340 25.05 2.58 -15.18
N ARG A 341 25.28 3.75 -15.78
CA ARG A 341 26.01 3.89 -17.05
C ARG A 341 27.45 3.40 -16.89
N ARG A 342 28.13 3.78 -15.81
CA ARG A 342 29.49 3.29 -15.50
C ARG A 342 29.53 1.79 -15.28
N GLU A 343 28.52 1.23 -14.61
CA GLU A 343 28.36 -0.22 -14.42
C GLU A 343 28.19 -0.94 -15.76
N SER A 344 27.35 -0.42 -16.68
CA SER A 344 27.16 -1.03 -18.02
C SER A 344 28.43 -0.96 -18.88
N ASP A 345 29.25 0.07 -18.67
CA ASP A 345 30.53 0.24 -19.38
C ASP A 345 31.69 -0.54 -18.72
N ASN A 346 31.39 -1.35 -17.68
CA ASN A 346 32.36 -2.11 -16.88
C ASN A 346 33.50 -1.26 -16.31
N GLU A 347 33.21 -0.02 -15.92
CA GLU A 347 34.19 0.84 -15.30
C GLU A 347 34.56 0.33 -13.90
N THR A 348 35.86 0.31 -13.58
CA THR A 348 36.40 -0.25 -12.33
C THR A 348 36.01 0.50 -11.05
N ASN A 349 35.44 1.70 -11.19
CA ASN A 349 34.94 2.55 -10.09
C ASN A 349 33.54 3.10 -10.41
N ALA A 350 32.61 2.19 -10.74
CA ALA A 350 31.28 2.60 -11.16
C ALA A 350 30.47 3.31 -10.05
N GLN A 351 30.76 3.03 -8.78
CA GLN A 351 30.10 3.69 -7.65
C GLN A 351 30.84 4.96 -7.23
N LEU A 352 30.07 6.03 -6.98
CA LEU A 352 30.55 7.31 -6.53
C LEU A 352 30.61 7.35 -4.99
N PRO A 353 31.74 7.76 -4.38
CA PRO A 353 31.74 8.12 -2.97
C PRO A 353 30.85 9.35 -2.76
N MET A 354 29.96 9.28 -1.76
CA MET A 354 29.11 10.40 -1.36
C MET A 354 29.21 10.63 0.14
N ARG A 355 29.14 11.88 0.60
CA ARG A 355 28.92 12.20 2.01
C ARG A 355 27.68 13.07 2.26
N PRO A 356 26.94 12.85 3.36
CA PRO A 356 25.94 13.79 3.84
C PRO A 356 26.71 14.99 4.40
N ASP A 357 26.71 16.08 3.66
CA ASP A 357 27.47 17.26 4.02
C ASP A 357 26.61 18.17 4.90
N HIS A 358 27.23 18.90 5.83
CA HIS A 358 26.59 19.83 6.78
C HIS A 358 25.30 19.32 7.47
N GLY A 359 25.46 18.55 8.54
CA GLY A 359 24.36 18.09 9.41
C GLY A 359 24.02 19.10 10.52
N PHE A 360 22.76 19.09 10.96
CA PHE A 360 22.30 19.94 12.06
C PHE A 360 22.86 19.48 13.40
N GLN A 361 23.15 20.39 14.33
CA GLN A 361 23.30 20.00 15.74
C GLN A 361 21.91 19.78 16.33
N MET A 362 21.67 18.57 16.82
CA MET A 362 20.39 18.16 17.37
C MET A 362 20.56 17.09 18.43
N LEU A 363 19.56 16.93 19.30
CA LEU A 363 19.59 15.95 20.38
C LEU A 363 20.88 16.13 21.20
N ASP A 364 21.61 15.04 21.47
CA ASP A 364 22.83 15.07 22.26
C ASP A 364 23.99 15.85 21.60
N ASP A 365 23.94 16.12 20.28
CA ASP A 365 24.94 16.99 19.64
C ASP A 365 24.88 18.42 20.17
N LEU A 366 23.71 18.89 20.65
CA LEU A 366 23.54 20.25 21.19
C LEU A 366 24.37 20.50 22.46
N ASN A 367 24.77 19.42 23.15
CA ASN A 367 25.56 19.47 24.38
C ASN A 367 27.05 19.12 24.15
N LYS A 368 27.45 18.89 22.89
CA LYS A 368 28.82 18.50 22.51
C LYS A 368 29.52 19.61 21.74
N LYS A 369 30.85 19.67 21.87
CA LYS A 369 31.67 20.44 20.93
C LYS A 369 31.73 19.65 19.63
N THR A 370 31.25 20.24 18.52
CA THR A 370 31.36 19.67 17.18
C THR A 370 32.08 20.64 16.26
N TYR A 371 32.70 20.14 15.20
CA TYR A 371 33.05 21.00 14.07
C TYR A 371 31.76 21.56 13.45
N PRO A 372 31.72 22.84 13.03
CA PRO A 372 30.53 23.44 12.41
C PRO A 372 30.06 22.62 11.21
N GLY A 373 28.78 22.21 11.19
CA GLY A 373 28.21 21.36 10.15
C GLY A 373 28.59 19.86 10.20
N TYR A 374 29.48 19.42 11.09
CA TYR A 374 29.95 18.03 11.14
C TYR A 374 29.53 17.29 12.41
N SER A 375 28.33 17.58 12.90
CA SER A 375 27.72 16.87 14.04
C SER A 375 27.52 15.37 13.75
N GLY A 376 27.51 14.53 14.79
CA GLY A 376 27.39 13.07 14.63
C GLY A 376 25.96 12.64 14.31
N ILE A 377 25.00 13.07 15.14
CA ILE A 377 23.58 12.71 15.02
C ILE A 377 22.94 13.40 13.82
N GLY A 378 23.27 14.67 13.58
CA GLY A 378 22.78 15.40 12.40
C GLY A 378 23.16 14.72 11.10
N ARG A 379 24.42 14.31 10.94
CA ARG A 379 24.89 13.60 9.75
C ARG A 379 24.36 12.16 9.66
N LEU A 380 24.13 11.49 10.79
CA LEU A 380 23.45 10.19 10.84
C LEU A 380 22.02 10.29 10.28
N LYS A 381 21.24 11.27 10.75
CA LYS A 381 19.88 11.51 10.25
C LYS A 381 19.89 11.79 8.75
N ALA A 382 20.76 12.71 8.31
CA ALA A 382 20.92 13.05 6.90
C ALA A 382 21.24 11.82 6.03
N LEU A 383 22.18 10.98 6.48
CA LEU A 383 22.53 9.76 5.75
C LEU A 383 21.37 8.78 5.67
N ALA A 384 20.59 8.62 6.75
CA ALA A 384 19.42 7.74 6.76
C ALA A 384 18.35 8.20 5.75
N GLU A 385 18.08 9.50 5.68
CA GLU A 385 17.15 10.10 4.72
C GLU A 385 17.62 9.87 3.27
N LEU A 386 18.89 10.17 2.98
CA LEU A 386 19.48 9.97 1.65
C LEU A 386 19.52 8.50 1.24
N ARG A 387 19.81 7.57 2.16
CA ARG A 387 19.80 6.13 1.89
C ARG A 387 18.40 5.61 1.58
N GLY A 388 17.38 6.11 2.29
CA GLY A 388 15.99 5.80 2.01
C GLY A 388 15.58 6.24 0.60
N LEU A 389 15.93 7.47 0.23
CA LEU A 389 15.70 8.04 -1.10
C LEU A 389 16.43 7.24 -2.19
N GLU A 390 17.73 6.97 -2.02
CA GLU A 390 18.53 6.17 -2.95
C GLU A 390 17.91 4.79 -3.19
N MET A 391 17.51 4.10 -2.12
CA MET A 391 16.92 2.76 -2.22
C MET A 391 15.58 2.77 -2.98
N ALA A 392 14.72 3.75 -2.71
CA ALA A 392 13.44 3.89 -3.40
C ALA A 392 13.65 4.13 -4.90
N ILE A 393 14.58 5.03 -5.26
CA ILE A 393 14.90 5.32 -6.67
C ILE A 393 15.48 4.08 -7.37
N LYS A 394 16.46 3.40 -6.76
CA LYS A 394 17.07 2.17 -7.33
C LYS A 394 16.02 1.12 -7.67
N ARG A 395 15.08 0.86 -6.74
CA ARG A 395 13.99 -0.10 -6.98
C ARG A 395 13.04 0.36 -8.07
N SER A 396 12.73 1.65 -8.15
CA SER A 396 11.87 2.19 -9.21
C SER A 396 12.50 2.11 -10.62
N LEU A 397 13.81 2.36 -10.74
CA LEU A 397 14.53 2.28 -12.03
C LEU A 397 14.64 0.84 -12.56
N GLN A 398 14.64 -0.16 -11.70
CA GLN A 398 14.59 -1.58 -12.12
C GLN A 398 13.23 -1.94 -12.72
N VAL A 399 12.15 -1.36 -12.21
CA VAL A 399 10.80 -1.54 -12.75
C VAL A 399 10.65 -0.88 -14.13
N VAL A 400 11.25 0.30 -14.35
CA VAL A 400 11.13 1.04 -15.64
C VAL A 400 11.92 0.41 -16.78
N LEU A 401 13.10 -0.19 -16.53
CA LEU A 401 13.85 -0.90 -17.59
C LEU A 401 13.21 -2.22 -18.00
N LEU A 402 12.44 -2.85 -17.10
CA LEU A 402 11.55 -3.96 -17.42
C LEU A 402 10.39 -3.53 -18.34
N VAL A 403 9.96 -2.27 -18.23
CA VAL A 403 8.86 -1.66 -19.02
C VAL A 403 9.33 -1.12 -20.39
N LEU A 404 10.60 -0.74 -20.56
CA LEU A 404 11.12 -0.26 -21.85
C LEU A 404 11.58 -1.39 -22.79
N GLY A 405 12.10 -2.51 -22.26
CA GLY A 405 12.41 -3.70 -23.06
C GLY A 405 11.17 -4.42 -23.62
N THR A 406 9.99 -4.18 -23.03
CA THR A 406 8.70 -4.76 -23.43
C THR A 406 7.96 -3.94 -24.50
N CYS A 407 8.38 -2.69 -24.77
CA CYS A 407 7.72 -1.81 -25.75
C CYS A 407 8.16 -2.02 -27.21
N LEU A 408 9.21 -2.78 -27.50
CA LEU A 408 9.69 -3.04 -28.88
C LEU A 408 9.36 -4.45 -29.40
N GLY A 409 8.68 -5.28 -28.61
CA GLY A 409 8.12 -6.56 -29.04
C GLY A 409 6.61 -6.56 -28.86
N PHE A 410 5.85 -6.21 -29.89
CA PHE A 410 4.39 -6.31 -29.81
C PHE A 410 3.96 -7.76 -29.60
N SER A 411 3.15 -7.97 -28.54
CA SER A 411 2.17 -9.05 -28.30
C SER A 411 2.55 -10.12 -27.27
N ALA A 412 2.56 -9.74 -25.98
CA ALA A 412 1.86 -10.43 -24.88
C ALA A 412 2.19 -9.70 -23.57
N SER A 413 1.32 -8.80 -23.11
CA SER A 413 1.35 -8.45 -21.68
C SER A 413 0.82 -9.67 -20.95
N ALA A 414 1.62 -10.26 -20.06
CA ALA A 414 1.14 -11.30 -19.16
C ALA A 414 -0.05 -10.77 -18.33
N ASP A 415 -0.98 -11.66 -17.98
CA ASP A 415 -2.17 -11.28 -17.22
C ASP A 415 -1.85 -11.15 -15.72
N ASP A 416 -1.81 -9.92 -15.24
CA ASP A 416 -1.55 -9.58 -13.83
C ASP A 416 -2.79 -9.62 -12.93
N GLY A 417 -3.95 -10.03 -13.48
CA GLY A 417 -5.22 -10.13 -12.77
C GLY A 417 -5.94 -8.81 -12.50
N TYR A 418 -5.39 -7.66 -12.92
CA TYR A 418 -6.00 -6.35 -12.68
C TYR A 418 -7.34 -6.16 -13.41
N ARG A 419 -7.50 -6.77 -14.59
CA ARG A 419 -8.74 -6.65 -15.39
C ARG A 419 -9.87 -7.55 -14.89
N LEU A 420 -9.62 -8.38 -13.86
CA LEU A 420 -10.58 -9.32 -13.30
C LEU A 420 -11.20 -10.19 -14.42
N TRP A 421 -12.52 -10.34 -14.44
CA TRP A 421 -13.29 -11.00 -15.48
C TRP A 421 -13.64 -10.09 -16.68
N LEU A 422 -13.33 -8.79 -16.61
CA LEU A 422 -13.57 -7.82 -17.69
C LEU A 422 -12.34 -7.68 -18.60
N LYS A 423 -11.73 -8.82 -18.96
CA LYS A 423 -10.47 -8.86 -19.72
C LYS A 423 -10.63 -8.29 -21.13
N TYR A 424 -11.73 -8.62 -21.80
CA TYR A 424 -11.98 -8.27 -23.20
C TYR A 424 -10.82 -8.64 -24.13
N ASP A 425 -10.14 -9.75 -23.84
CA ASP A 425 -9.08 -10.25 -24.72
C ASP A 425 -9.65 -10.63 -26.09
N LEU A 426 -8.82 -10.47 -27.12
CA LEU A 426 -9.18 -10.84 -28.47
C LEU A 426 -9.64 -12.30 -28.54
N ILE A 427 -10.83 -12.54 -29.08
CA ILE A 427 -11.37 -13.90 -29.21
C ILE A 427 -10.42 -14.73 -30.09
N LYS A 428 -9.89 -15.81 -29.51
CA LYS A 428 -8.89 -16.68 -30.15
C LYS A 428 -9.49 -17.50 -31.29
N ASN A 429 -10.75 -17.93 -31.18
CA ASN A 429 -11.46 -18.62 -32.26
C ASN A 429 -11.78 -17.63 -33.40
N GLU A 430 -11.01 -17.70 -34.49
CA GLU A 430 -11.12 -16.76 -35.60
C GLU A 430 -12.48 -16.80 -36.30
N ALA A 431 -13.08 -17.98 -36.48
CA ALA A 431 -14.38 -18.12 -37.14
C ALA A 431 -15.49 -17.44 -36.33
N GLN A 432 -15.50 -17.68 -35.02
CA GLN A 432 -16.43 -17.03 -34.10
C GLN A 432 -16.20 -15.52 -34.02
N ARG A 433 -14.93 -15.08 -33.94
CA ARG A 433 -14.58 -13.65 -33.95
C ARG A 433 -15.07 -12.96 -35.22
N LYS A 434 -14.86 -13.57 -36.40
CA LYS A 434 -15.37 -13.06 -37.69
C LYS A 434 -16.89 -12.98 -37.69
N GLN A 435 -17.58 -14.00 -37.17
CA GLN A 435 -19.04 -13.99 -37.07
C GLN A 435 -19.54 -12.82 -36.22
N TYR A 436 -18.97 -12.58 -35.03
CA TYR A 436 -19.34 -11.43 -34.20
C TYR A 436 -18.96 -10.10 -34.87
N ALA A 437 -17.77 -10.00 -35.46
CA ALA A 437 -17.34 -8.79 -36.15
C ALA A 437 -18.19 -8.47 -37.39
N THR A 438 -18.78 -9.46 -38.06
CA THR A 438 -19.75 -9.22 -39.13
C THR A 438 -21.13 -8.86 -38.60
N ALA A 439 -21.54 -9.42 -37.45
CA ALA A 439 -22.84 -9.14 -36.85
C ALA A 439 -22.91 -7.75 -36.17
N LEU A 440 -21.83 -7.27 -35.56
CA LEU A 440 -21.82 -6.08 -34.71
C LEU A 440 -21.10 -4.92 -35.39
N GLN A 441 -21.83 -3.91 -35.85
CA GLN A 441 -21.32 -2.82 -36.70
C GLN A 441 -21.27 -1.45 -36.02
N SER A 442 -22.29 -1.09 -35.23
CA SER A 442 -22.32 0.18 -34.51
C SER A 442 -23.11 0.06 -33.20
N ILE A 443 -22.85 0.97 -32.27
CA ILE A 443 -23.62 1.15 -31.03
C ILE A 443 -24.50 2.39 -31.23
N VAL A 444 -25.81 2.27 -31.00
CA VAL A 444 -26.76 3.38 -31.06
C VAL A 444 -27.18 3.73 -29.64
N SER A 445 -26.85 4.95 -29.22
CA SER A 445 -27.23 5.50 -27.92
C SER A 445 -27.87 6.87 -28.11
N GLY A 446 -29.18 6.95 -27.85
CA GLY A 446 -29.98 8.16 -28.05
C GLY A 446 -30.11 9.07 -26.82
N SER A 447 -29.53 8.71 -25.67
CA SER A 447 -29.66 9.42 -24.40
C SER A 447 -28.28 9.79 -23.83
N SER A 448 -28.20 10.92 -23.13
CA SER A 448 -26.95 11.55 -22.68
C SER A 448 -26.73 11.48 -21.16
N THR A 449 -27.42 10.60 -20.43
CA THR A 449 -27.18 10.48 -18.99
C THR A 449 -25.79 9.89 -18.71
N PRO A 450 -25.13 10.23 -17.59
CA PRO A 450 -23.82 9.67 -17.25
C PRO A 450 -23.80 8.13 -17.24
N MET A 451 -24.91 7.50 -16.83
CA MET A 451 -25.02 6.05 -16.73
C MET A 451 -25.13 5.36 -18.10
N ILE A 452 -25.92 5.91 -19.03
CA ILE A 452 -25.96 5.44 -20.42
C ILE A 452 -24.61 5.71 -21.12
N GLY A 453 -23.94 6.80 -20.76
CA GLY A 453 -22.55 7.08 -21.15
C GLY A 453 -21.59 5.97 -20.73
N SER A 454 -21.62 5.55 -19.47
CA SER A 454 -20.84 4.42 -18.96
C SER A 454 -21.17 3.12 -19.69
N ALA A 455 -22.46 2.81 -19.89
CA ALA A 455 -22.88 1.61 -20.61
C ALA A 455 -22.36 1.57 -22.07
N THR A 456 -22.43 2.70 -22.76
CA THR A 456 -21.95 2.85 -24.14
C THR A 456 -20.43 2.73 -24.22
N LYS A 457 -19.71 3.37 -23.29
CA LYS A 457 -18.25 3.30 -23.20
C LYS A 457 -17.78 1.87 -22.94
N GLU A 458 -18.46 1.15 -22.05
CA GLU A 458 -18.13 -0.24 -21.73
C GLU A 458 -18.36 -1.16 -22.93
N LEU A 459 -19.48 -1.03 -23.65
CA LEU A 459 -19.72 -1.76 -24.91
C LEU A 459 -18.63 -1.49 -25.93
N GLN A 460 -18.24 -0.22 -26.11
CA GLN A 460 -17.20 0.15 -27.06
C GLN A 460 -15.85 -0.47 -26.67
N LEU A 461 -15.45 -0.35 -25.41
CA LEU A 461 -14.23 -0.94 -24.87
C LEU A 461 -14.21 -2.47 -25.04
N GLY A 462 -15.29 -3.12 -24.62
CA GLY A 462 -15.40 -4.58 -24.66
C GLY A 462 -15.38 -5.13 -26.07
N LEU A 463 -16.15 -4.54 -26.99
CA LEU A 463 -16.18 -4.96 -28.39
C LEU A 463 -14.86 -4.67 -29.11
N GLN A 464 -14.20 -3.55 -28.79
CA GLN A 464 -12.88 -3.25 -29.33
C GLN A 464 -11.87 -4.33 -28.99
N GLY A 465 -11.79 -4.72 -27.71
CA GLY A 465 -10.90 -5.78 -27.26
C GLY A 465 -11.25 -7.15 -27.85
N LEU A 466 -12.52 -7.58 -27.70
CA LEU A 466 -12.97 -8.91 -28.11
C LEU A 466 -12.88 -9.16 -29.62
N LEU A 467 -13.15 -8.12 -30.43
CA LEU A 467 -13.23 -8.24 -31.89
C LEU A 467 -11.96 -7.75 -32.60
N GLY A 468 -11.11 -6.96 -31.94
CA GLY A 468 -9.95 -6.32 -32.55
C GLY A 468 -10.32 -5.20 -33.53
N LYS A 469 -11.53 -4.65 -33.43
CA LYS A 469 -12.00 -3.53 -34.29
C LYS A 469 -12.78 -2.50 -33.47
N GLN A 470 -12.62 -1.23 -33.79
CA GLN A 470 -13.39 -0.17 -33.14
C GLN A 470 -14.84 -0.15 -33.65
N VAL A 471 -15.81 -0.33 -32.74
CA VAL A 471 -17.23 -0.21 -33.03
C VAL A 471 -17.66 1.25 -32.80
N GLN A 472 -18.20 1.87 -33.85
CA GLN A 472 -18.56 3.30 -33.83
C GLN A 472 -19.85 3.54 -33.05
N VAL A 473 -19.90 4.66 -32.32
CA VAL A 473 -21.10 5.10 -31.59
C VAL A 473 -21.88 6.10 -32.44
N GLN A 474 -23.19 5.91 -32.53
CA GLN A 474 -24.12 6.72 -33.31
C GLN A 474 -25.26 7.22 -32.43
N ILE A 475 -25.75 8.42 -32.71
CA ILE A 475 -26.87 9.04 -31.97
C ILE A 475 -28.22 8.49 -32.47
N THR A 476 -28.34 8.30 -33.79
CA THR A 476 -29.57 7.80 -34.44
C THR A 476 -29.35 6.44 -35.08
N ALA A 477 -30.38 5.61 -35.10
CA ALA A 477 -30.38 4.32 -35.78
C ALA A 477 -30.45 4.49 -37.31
N SER A 478 -29.38 4.98 -37.93
CA SER A 478 -29.25 5.18 -39.38
C SER A 478 -28.06 4.40 -39.94
N GLY A 479 -28.19 3.81 -41.12
CA GLY A 479 -27.09 3.10 -41.80
C GLY A 479 -27.27 1.58 -41.88
N LYS A 480 -26.16 0.85 -42.04
CA LYS A 480 -26.12 -0.60 -42.30
C LYS A 480 -26.63 -1.43 -41.10
N ALA A 481 -27.08 -2.65 -41.38
CA ALA A 481 -27.48 -3.67 -40.42
C ALA A 481 -26.39 -3.99 -39.37
N GLY A 482 -26.79 -4.49 -38.20
CA GLY A 482 -25.87 -4.93 -37.14
C GLY A 482 -25.68 -3.90 -36.03
N LYS A 483 -26.69 -3.07 -35.77
CA LYS A 483 -26.67 -2.05 -34.71
C LYS A 483 -26.91 -2.69 -33.35
N ILE A 484 -26.23 -2.21 -32.32
CA ILE A 484 -26.50 -2.50 -30.91
C ILE A 484 -27.25 -1.29 -30.35
N ILE A 485 -28.55 -1.42 -30.11
CA ILE A 485 -29.42 -0.30 -29.75
C ILE A 485 -29.72 -0.35 -28.25
N LEU A 486 -29.31 0.69 -27.53
CA LEU A 486 -29.70 0.93 -26.14
C LEU A 486 -31.09 1.60 -26.12
N LYS A 487 -32.10 0.92 -25.59
CA LYS A 487 -33.50 1.37 -25.63
C LYS A 487 -34.11 1.44 -24.23
N ILE A 488 -34.48 2.65 -23.80
CA ILE A 488 -35.38 2.80 -22.65
C ILE A 488 -36.81 2.53 -23.13
N ASP A 489 -37.46 1.55 -22.53
CA ASP A 489 -38.84 1.18 -22.80
C ASP A 489 -39.58 0.85 -21.49
N PRO A 490 -40.35 1.82 -20.96
CA PRO A 490 -41.14 1.60 -19.74
C PRO A 490 -42.21 0.50 -19.87
N ALA A 491 -42.58 0.10 -21.09
CA ALA A 491 -43.57 -0.94 -21.35
C ALA A 491 -42.98 -2.36 -21.31
N GLU A 492 -41.66 -2.51 -21.11
CA GLU A 492 -40.99 -3.80 -20.98
C GLU A 492 -41.60 -4.65 -19.87
N LYS A 493 -41.81 -5.95 -20.15
CA LYS A 493 -42.38 -6.91 -19.20
C LYS A 493 -41.31 -7.49 -18.27
N LEU A 494 -40.56 -6.60 -17.62
CA LEU A 494 -39.51 -6.93 -16.65
C LEU A 494 -40.05 -6.91 -15.23
N ALA A 495 -39.53 -7.79 -14.37
CA ALA A 495 -40.02 -7.95 -12.99
C ALA A 495 -39.77 -6.71 -12.12
N ASN A 496 -38.74 -5.91 -12.44
CA ASN A 496 -38.44 -4.65 -11.77
C ASN A 496 -37.64 -3.70 -12.69
N ASP A 497 -37.31 -2.52 -12.16
CA ASP A 497 -36.73 -1.39 -12.90
C ASP A 497 -35.24 -1.54 -13.23
N GLU A 498 -34.54 -2.47 -12.56
CA GLU A 498 -33.13 -2.76 -12.81
C GLU A 498 -32.94 -3.90 -13.83
N GLY A 499 -34.03 -4.51 -14.30
CA GLY A 499 -33.98 -5.58 -15.30
C GLY A 499 -33.62 -5.12 -16.71
N TYR A 500 -33.27 -6.07 -17.56
CA TYR A 500 -32.99 -5.86 -18.98
C TYR A 500 -33.52 -7.01 -19.84
N HIS A 501 -33.73 -6.73 -21.13
CA HIS A 501 -34.05 -7.69 -22.18
C HIS A 501 -33.07 -7.53 -23.33
N LEU A 502 -32.35 -8.60 -23.64
CA LEU A 502 -31.42 -8.71 -24.77
C LEU A 502 -32.11 -9.50 -25.86
N TYR A 503 -32.33 -8.90 -27.03
CA TYR A 503 -32.93 -9.65 -28.14
C TYR A 503 -32.44 -9.18 -29.49
N LYS A 504 -32.50 -10.09 -30.48
CA LYS A 504 -32.24 -9.77 -31.87
C LYS A 504 -33.54 -9.36 -32.57
N ALA A 505 -33.56 -8.17 -33.16
CA ALA A 505 -34.66 -7.65 -33.97
C ALA A 505 -34.20 -7.47 -35.42
N ASN A 506 -34.71 -8.29 -36.34
CA ASN A 506 -34.21 -8.38 -37.71
C ASN A 506 -32.70 -8.66 -37.75
N SER A 507 -31.89 -7.67 -38.15
CA SER A 507 -30.43 -7.75 -38.19
C SER A 507 -29.73 -7.00 -37.04
N ASP A 508 -30.49 -6.35 -36.16
CA ASP A 508 -29.98 -5.51 -35.07
C ASP A 508 -30.15 -6.21 -33.72
N PHE A 509 -29.37 -5.77 -32.73
CA PHE A 509 -29.36 -6.27 -31.36
C PHE A 509 -29.89 -5.18 -30.45
N ILE A 510 -30.90 -5.48 -29.65
CA ILE A 510 -31.54 -4.53 -28.76
C ILE A 510 -31.19 -4.90 -27.32
N ILE A 511 -30.74 -3.90 -26.57
CA ILE A 511 -30.63 -3.93 -25.11
C ILE A 511 -31.74 -3.00 -24.62
N SER A 512 -32.83 -3.59 -24.16
CA SER A 512 -34.03 -2.87 -23.72
C SER A 512 -34.17 -2.93 -22.20
N ALA A 513 -34.55 -1.82 -21.56
CA ALA A 513 -34.78 -1.77 -20.12
C ALA A 513 -35.76 -0.65 -19.73
N LYS A 514 -36.33 -0.75 -18.53
CA LYS A 514 -37.21 0.30 -17.98
C LYS A 514 -36.43 1.57 -17.57
N THR A 515 -35.17 1.42 -17.19
CA THR A 515 -34.33 2.51 -16.67
C THR A 515 -32.89 2.42 -17.19
N ASP A 516 -32.14 3.52 -17.07
CA ASP A 516 -30.72 3.62 -17.41
C ASP A 516 -29.87 2.53 -16.72
N LYS A 517 -30.25 2.17 -15.49
CA LYS A 517 -29.54 1.17 -14.71
C LYS A 517 -29.71 -0.23 -15.30
N GLY A 518 -30.92 -0.56 -15.77
CA GLY A 518 -31.15 -1.79 -16.52
C GLY A 518 -30.35 -1.84 -17.82
N LEU A 519 -30.22 -0.71 -18.54
CA LEU A 519 -29.35 -0.64 -19.72
C LEU A 519 -27.88 -0.89 -19.40
N LEU A 520 -27.37 -0.33 -18.30
CA LEU A 520 -25.99 -0.59 -17.86
C LEU A 520 -25.76 -2.09 -17.60
N TYR A 521 -26.65 -2.73 -16.84
CA TYR A 521 -26.53 -4.16 -16.54
C TYR A 521 -26.72 -5.03 -17.78
N GLY A 522 -27.65 -4.66 -18.67
CA GLY A 522 -27.85 -5.31 -19.97
C GLY A 522 -26.63 -5.23 -20.87
N SER A 523 -25.91 -4.10 -20.88
CA SER A 523 -24.65 -3.94 -21.61
C SER A 523 -23.57 -4.89 -21.11
N PHE A 524 -23.38 -5.00 -19.80
CA PHE A 524 -22.44 -5.98 -19.23
C PHE A 524 -22.87 -7.43 -19.50
N ALA A 525 -24.18 -7.73 -19.45
CA ALA A 525 -24.69 -9.05 -19.78
C ALA A 525 -24.48 -9.41 -21.26
N PHE A 526 -24.63 -8.45 -22.16
CA PHE A 526 -24.35 -8.61 -23.59
C PHE A 526 -22.85 -8.87 -23.84
N LEU A 527 -21.95 -8.14 -23.18
CA LEU A 527 -20.51 -8.40 -23.25
C LEU A 527 -20.15 -9.77 -22.68
N ARG A 528 -20.76 -10.17 -21.55
CA ARG A 528 -20.58 -11.49 -20.95
C ARG A 528 -21.04 -12.62 -21.88
N HIS A 529 -22.15 -12.44 -22.58
CA HIS A 529 -22.64 -13.37 -23.62
C HIS A 529 -21.58 -13.63 -24.70
N ILE A 530 -20.91 -12.55 -25.15
CA ILE A 530 -19.85 -12.62 -26.16
C ILE A 530 -18.56 -13.21 -25.58
N GLN A 531 -18.12 -12.77 -24.39
CA GLN A 531 -16.90 -13.26 -23.73
C GLN A 531 -16.95 -14.77 -23.45
N THR A 532 -18.14 -15.29 -23.16
CA THR A 532 -18.36 -16.74 -22.91
C THR A 532 -18.59 -17.54 -24.19
N GLY A 533 -18.52 -16.90 -25.37
CA GLY A 533 -18.60 -17.59 -26.66
C GLY A 533 -20.01 -17.99 -27.08
N GLN A 534 -21.06 -17.36 -26.54
CA GLN A 534 -22.45 -17.73 -26.87
C GLN A 534 -22.94 -17.14 -28.20
N SER A 535 -23.74 -17.90 -28.92
CA SER A 535 -24.27 -17.50 -30.24
C SER A 535 -25.18 -16.27 -30.16
N LEU A 536 -25.02 -15.35 -31.12
CA LEU A 536 -25.90 -14.19 -31.31
C LEU A 536 -27.10 -14.48 -32.22
N ALA A 537 -27.20 -15.68 -32.81
CA ALA A 537 -28.20 -15.97 -33.84
C ALA A 537 -29.64 -15.98 -33.29
N GLN A 538 -29.82 -16.45 -32.05
CA GLN A 538 -31.10 -16.60 -31.35
C GLN A 538 -31.08 -15.85 -30.01
N LEU A 539 -30.41 -14.69 -29.96
CA LEU A 539 -30.38 -13.89 -28.74
C LEU A 539 -31.81 -13.44 -28.39
N ASP A 540 -32.32 -13.96 -27.29
CA ASP A 540 -33.57 -13.55 -26.64
C ASP A 540 -33.49 -13.98 -25.17
N ALA A 541 -33.07 -13.06 -24.30
CA ALA A 541 -32.85 -13.32 -22.88
C ALA A 541 -33.26 -12.10 -22.06
N SER A 542 -34.12 -12.30 -21.07
CA SER A 542 -34.46 -11.27 -20.09
C SER A 542 -33.97 -11.66 -18.70
N SER A 543 -33.60 -10.68 -17.91
CA SER A 543 -33.16 -10.90 -16.53
C SER A 543 -33.54 -9.72 -15.65
N SER A 544 -33.90 -9.98 -14.41
CA SER A 544 -34.19 -8.97 -13.39
C SER A 544 -33.65 -9.46 -12.05
N PRO A 545 -33.01 -8.59 -11.24
CA PRO A 545 -32.47 -9.00 -9.96
C PRO A 545 -33.58 -9.44 -9.01
N LYS A 546 -33.35 -10.48 -8.21
CA LYS A 546 -34.29 -10.98 -7.20
C LYS A 546 -34.20 -10.21 -5.88
N ILE A 547 -33.09 -9.54 -5.64
CA ILE A 547 -32.81 -8.79 -4.40
C ILE A 547 -32.59 -7.33 -4.75
N GLN A 548 -33.20 -6.40 -4.01
CA GLN A 548 -33.16 -4.98 -4.33
C GLN A 548 -31.80 -4.34 -4.02
N LEU A 549 -31.27 -4.55 -2.81
CA LEU A 549 -29.97 -4.02 -2.39
C LEU A 549 -28.93 -5.15 -2.40
N ARG A 550 -27.94 -5.04 -3.28
CA ARG A 550 -26.89 -6.04 -3.50
C ARG A 550 -25.57 -5.35 -3.23
N MET A 551 -24.98 -5.58 -2.06
CA MET A 551 -23.97 -4.70 -1.51
C MET A 551 -22.67 -5.38 -1.09
N LEU A 552 -21.58 -4.62 -1.14
CA LEU A 552 -20.32 -5.00 -0.49
C LEU A 552 -20.12 -4.21 0.80
N ASN A 553 -19.60 -4.89 1.82
CA ASN A 553 -19.20 -4.29 3.08
C ASN A 553 -17.67 -4.30 3.17
N HIS A 554 -17.04 -3.12 3.18
CA HIS A 554 -15.60 -2.99 3.36
C HIS A 554 -15.26 -2.83 4.84
N TRP A 555 -14.33 -3.64 5.34
CA TRP A 555 -13.83 -3.54 6.72
C TRP A 555 -12.59 -2.65 6.80
N ASP A 556 -12.68 -1.51 6.13
CA ASP A 556 -11.56 -0.62 5.83
C ASP A 556 -11.43 0.47 6.89
N ASN A 557 -10.22 0.61 7.44
CA ASN A 557 -9.89 1.59 8.46
C ASN A 557 -9.38 2.89 7.83
N THR A 558 -9.53 4.01 8.54
CA THR A 558 -9.11 5.33 8.05
C THR A 558 -7.59 5.45 7.84
N ASN A 559 -6.79 4.55 8.39
CA ASN A 559 -5.34 4.52 8.21
C ASN A 559 -4.89 3.71 6.97
N GLY A 560 -5.82 3.17 6.18
CA GLY A 560 -5.53 2.37 4.99
C GLY A 560 -5.35 0.87 5.26
N SER A 561 -5.43 0.41 6.52
CA SER A 561 -5.51 -1.03 6.81
C SER A 561 -6.93 -1.57 6.58
N ILE A 562 -7.05 -2.88 6.33
CA ILE A 562 -8.34 -3.57 6.23
C ILE A 562 -8.37 -4.64 7.34
N GLU A 563 -9.38 -4.60 8.20
CA GLU A 563 -9.63 -5.67 9.17
C GLU A 563 -10.06 -6.93 8.41
N ARG A 564 -9.34 -8.04 8.63
CA ARG A 564 -9.47 -9.28 7.85
C ARG A 564 -9.25 -9.07 6.34
N GLY A 565 -8.36 -8.15 5.99
CA GLY A 565 -7.91 -7.94 4.62
C GLY A 565 -6.67 -8.75 4.27
N TYR A 566 -6.76 -9.52 3.20
CA TYR A 566 -5.69 -10.43 2.73
C TYR A 566 -5.21 -10.10 1.30
N ALA A 567 -5.51 -8.87 0.86
CA ALA A 567 -5.33 -8.40 -0.51
C ALA A 567 -4.69 -7.00 -0.56
N GLY A 568 -3.80 -6.69 0.39
CA GLY A 568 -3.15 -5.40 0.51
C GLY A 568 -3.90 -4.39 1.38
N ALA A 569 -3.66 -3.11 1.14
CA ALA A 569 -4.26 -1.97 1.83
C ALA A 569 -5.67 -1.64 1.28
N SER A 570 -6.40 -0.78 1.98
CA SER A 570 -7.67 -0.22 1.52
C SER A 570 -7.53 0.37 0.12
N LEU A 571 -8.55 0.16 -0.71
CA LEU A 571 -8.63 0.84 -2.01
C LEU A 571 -8.73 2.36 -1.81
N TRP A 572 -9.37 2.81 -0.73
CA TRP A 572 -9.72 4.21 -0.51
C TRP A 572 -8.53 4.99 0.06
N LYS A 573 -7.89 5.81 -0.78
CA LYS A 573 -6.76 6.66 -0.37
C LYS A 573 -7.26 7.93 0.33
N TRP A 574 -7.72 7.79 1.58
CA TRP A 574 -8.35 8.88 2.35
C TRP A 574 -7.49 10.14 2.50
N TYR A 575 -6.16 10.03 2.49
CA TYR A 575 -5.27 11.19 2.57
C TYR A 575 -5.15 11.98 1.26
N GLU A 576 -5.50 11.37 0.13
CA GLU A 576 -5.43 12.00 -1.20
C GLU A 576 -6.79 12.52 -1.68
N LEU A 577 -7.88 11.99 -1.12
CA LEU A 577 -9.25 12.43 -1.44
C LEU A 577 -9.57 13.77 -0.76
N PRO A 578 -10.39 14.64 -1.38
CA PRO A 578 -11.00 14.48 -2.70
C PRO A 578 -10.14 14.93 -3.90
N GLU A 579 -8.96 15.52 -3.66
CA GLU A 579 -8.16 16.21 -4.69
C GLU A 579 -7.60 15.27 -5.76
N ASN A 580 -7.30 14.01 -5.40
CA ASN A 580 -6.83 12.99 -6.33
C ASN A 580 -7.79 11.79 -6.37
N LEU A 581 -8.36 11.53 -7.54
CA LEU A 581 -9.20 10.38 -7.79
C LEU A 581 -8.39 9.27 -8.48
N ASP A 582 -8.06 8.23 -7.71
CA ASP A 582 -7.38 7.05 -8.27
C ASP A 582 -8.28 6.40 -9.35
N PRO A 583 -7.76 6.17 -10.57
CA PRO A 583 -8.51 5.51 -11.64
C PRO A 583 -9.10 4.14 -11.22
N ARG A 584 -8.49 3.46 -10.24
CA ARG A 584 -9.01 2.20 -9.67
C ARG A 584 -10.40 2.34 -9.08
N TYR A 585 -10.83 3.53 -8.64
CA TYR A 585 -12.20 3.74 -8.17
C TYR A 585 -13.22 3.48 -9.28
N THR A 586 -12.90 3.90 -10.52
CA THR A 586 -13.75 3.64 -11.68
C THR A 586 -13.74 2.15 -12.03
N ASP A 587 -12.59 1.50 -11.99
CA ASP A 587 -12.48 0.06 -12.29
C ASP A 587 -13.19 -0.82 -11.24
N TYR A 588 -13.13 -0.44 -9.96
CA TYR A 588 -13.94 -1.04 -8.90
C TYR A 588 -15.44 -0.90 -9.20
N ALA A 589 -15.89 0.28 -9.61
CA ALA A 589 -17.29 0.53 -9.96
C ALA A 589 -17.73 -0.31 -11.18
N ARG A 590 -16.88 -0.41 -12.21
CA ARG A 590 -17.10 -1.26 -13.39
C ARG A 590 -17.26 -2.73 -13.00
N ALA A 591 -16.34 -3.26 -12.19
CA ALA A 591 -16.37 -4.64 -11.74
C ALA A 591 -17.67 -4.96 -10.99
N ASN A 592 -18.06 -4.13 -10.01
CA ASN A 592 -19.30 -4.30 -9.26
C ASN A 592 -20.55 -4.21 -10.14
N ALA A 593 -20.64 -3.20 -11.01
CA ALA A 593 -21.79 -3.04 -11.90
C ALA A 593 -21.94 -4.21 -12.89
N SER A 594 -20.84 -4.82 -13.32
CA SER A 594 -20.86 -5.95 -14.25
C SER A 594 -21.53 -7.22 -13.71
N ILE A 595 -21.53 -7.36 -12.38
CA ILE A 595 -22.21 -8.43 -11.64
C ILE A 595 -23.43 -7.93 -10.86
N GLY A 596 -23.88 -6.70 -11.15
CA GLY A 596 -25.13 -6.14 -10.64
C GLY A 596 -25.10 -5.61 -9.21
N ILE A 597 -23.94 -5.52 -8.56
CA ILE A 597 -23.81 -4.90 -7.23
C ILE A 597 -24.17 -3.41 -7.36
N ASN A 598 -25.02 -2.92 -6.46
CA ASN A 598 -25.59 -1.57 -6.51
C ASN A 598 -25.45 -0.78 -5.20
N GLY A 599 -24.72 -1.32 -4.22
CA GLY A 599 -24.40 -0.65 -2.97
C GLY A 599 -23.01 -1.00 -2.46
N THR A 600 -22.35 -0.07 -1.77
CA THR A 600 -21.08 -0.34 -1.09
C THR A 600 -20.97 0.46 0.20
N VAL A 601 -20.62 -0.22 1.30
CA VAL A 601 -20.21 0.41 2.55
C VAL A 601 -18.70 0.54 2.49
N VAL A 602 -18.17 1.76 2.53
CA VAL A 602 -16.76 2.05 2.25
C VAL A 602 -15.86 2.04 3.48
N ASN A 603 -16.38 1.71 4.66
CA ASN A 603 -15.64 1.78 5.91
C ASN A 603 -16.05 0.71 6.93
N ASN A 604 -15.10 0.42 7.81
CA ASN A 604 -15.21 -0.65 8.80
C ASN A 604 -16.44 -0.54 9.69
N VAL A 605 -17.04 -1.71 9.99
CA VAL A 605 -18.14 -1.88 10.93
C VAL A 605 -17.73 -1.57 12.37
N ASN A 606 -16.45 -1.75 12.71
CA ASN A 606 -15.85 -1.17 13.91
C ASN A 606 -15.63 0.33 13.64
N ALA A 607 -16.72 1.08 13.74
CA ALA A 607 -16.88 2.31 13.00
C ALA A 607 -16.16 3.50 13.63
N SER A 608 -15.43 4.24 12.80
CA SER A 608 -14.86 5.52 13.19
C SER A 608 -15.86 6.65 13.00
N ALA A 609 -16.08 7.49 14.03
CA ALA A 609 -16.91 8.68 13.92
C ALA A 609 -16.37 9.69 12.89
N ARG A 610 -15.08 9.59 12.50
CA ARG A 610 -14.45 10.50 11.52
C ARG A 610 -15.25 10.65 10.23
N PHE A 611 -15.88 9.60 9.73
CA PHE A 611 -16.67 9.63 8.49
C PHE A 611 -17.89 10.58 8.53
N LEU A 612 -18.30 11.05 9.71
CA LEU A 612 -19.39 12.00 9.90
C LEU A 612 -18.91 13.45 10.07
N THR A 613 -17.61 13.71 9.89
CA THR A 613 -17.00 15.04 10.04
C THR A 613 -16.98 15.81 8.72
N PRO A 614 -16.90 17.16 8.78
CA PRO A 614 -16.72 17.99 7.59
C PRO A 614 -15.45 17.67 6.78
N GLU A 615 -14.43 17.07 7.39
CA GLU A 615 -13.19 16.66 6.72
C GLU A 615 -13.40 15.42 5.83
N TYR A 616 -14.12 14.41 6.32
CA TYR A 616 -14.28 13.15 5.59
C TYR A 616 -15.48 13.15 4.65
N LEU A 617 -16.53 13.92 4.93
CA LEU A 617 -17.74 13.91 4.10
C LEU A 617 -17.47 14.28 2.63
N PRO A 618 -16.64 15.29 2.29
CA PRO A 618 -16.24 15.57 0.91
C PRO A 618 -15.48 14.42 0.24
N LYS A 619 -14.69 13.66 1.00
CA LYS A 619 -13.95 12.48 0.50
C LYS A 619 -14.91 11.36 0.10
N VAL A 620 -15.92 11.11 0.94
CA VAL A 620 -16.99 10.14 0.64
C VAL A 620 -17.84 10.62 -0.53
N GLN A 621 -18.14 11.92 -0.61
CA GLN A 621 -18.85 12.52 -1.74
C GLN A 621 -18.10 12.32 -3.07
N ALA A 622 -16.78 12.46 -3.07
CA ALA A 622 -15.95 12.24 -4.24
C ALA A 622 -16.02 10.80 -4.74
N LEU A 623 -15.95 9.81 -3.84
CA LEU A 623 -16.17 8.40 -4.17
C LEU A 623 -17.59 8.16 -4.72
N ALA A 624 -18.62 8.76 -4.10
CA ALA A 624 -20.00 8.65 -4.58
C ALA A 624 -20.14 9.22 -6.00
N GLY A 625 -19.41 10.30 -6.31
CA GLY A 625 -19.27 10.87 -7.64
C GLY A 625 -18.82 9.86 -8.69
N VAL A 626 -17.81 9.05 -8.37
CA VAL A 626 -17.27 8.02 -9.27
C VAL A 626 -18.23 6.84 -9.42
N PHE A 627 -18.93 6.45 -8.36
CA PHE A 627 -19.76 5.24 -8.33
C PHE A 627 -21.16 5.43 -8.93
N ARG A 628 -21.70 6.64 -8.85
CA ARG A 628 -23.06 6.97 -9.31
C ARG A 628 -23.32 6.65 -10.80
N PRO A 629 -22.41 6.96 -11.76
CA PRO A 629 -22.57 6.56 -13.15
C PRO A 629 -22.64 5.04 -13.38
N TYR A 630 -22.25 4.23 -12.38
CA TYR A 630 -22.32 2.77 -12.42
C TYR A 630 -23.50 2.21 -11.60
N GLY A 631 -24.37 3.09 -11.10
CA GLY A 631 -25.58 2.70 -10.37
C GLY A 631 -25.33 2.20 -8.94
N ILE A 632 -24.16 2.51 -8.38
CA ILE A 632 -23.73 2.07 -7.05
C ILE A 632 -23.93 3.22 -6.04
N LYS A 633 -24.74 2.98 -5.01
CA LYS A 633 -24.91 3.91 -3.89
C LYS A 633 -23.85 3.68 -2.81
N ILE A 634 -23.38 4.75 -2.18
CA ILE A 634 -22.52 4.65 -1.00
C ILE A 634 -23.36 4.57 0.28
N PHE A 635 -22.89 3.73 1.19
CA PHE A 635 -23.32 3.59 2.57
C PHE A 635 -22.13 3.83 3.51
N LEU A 636 -22.41 4.14 4.78
CA LEU A 636 -21.38 4.28 5.81
C LEU A 636 -21.70 3.42 7.01
N SER A 637 -20.70 2.72 7.53
CA SER A 637 -20.74 2.19 8.89
C SER A 637 -20.64 3.35 9.87
N ILE A 638 -21.52 3.41 10.87
CA ILE A 638 -21.56 4.52 11.82
C ILE A 638 -21.25 4.09 13.26
N ASN A 639 -20.64 5.01 14.00
CA ASN A 639 -20.39 4.84 15.42
C ASN A 639 -21.61 5.34 16.22
N SER A 640 -22.27 4.46 16.97
CA SER A 640 -23.45 4.82 17.78
C SER A 640 -23.16 5.91 18.82
N ALA A 641 -21.90 6.07 19.25
CA ALA A 641 -21.49 7.10 20.19
C ALA A 641 -21.17 8.46 19.54
N ALA A 642 -21.32 8.62 18.22
CA ALA A 642 -21.03 9.86 17.50
C ALA A 642 -21.71 11.13 18.07
N PRO A 643 -22.96 11.10 18.58
CA PRO A 643 -23.56 12.27 19.24
C PRO A 643 -22.73 12.81 20.42
N LYS A 644 -22.14 11.94 21.24
CA LYS A 644 -21.22 12.34 22.32
C LYS A 644 -19.87 12.81 21.75
N ILE A 645 -19.29 12.01 20.86
CA ILE A 645 -17.92 12.22 20.35
C ILE A 645 -17.81 13.50 19.53
N LEU A 646 -18.76 13.75 18.63
CA LEU A 646 -18.73 14.85 17.67
C LEU A 646 -19.71 15.96 18.02
N GLY A 647 -20.87 15.61 18.58
CA GLY A 647 -21.91 16.58 18.93
C GLY A 647 -21.71 17.24 20.29
N GLY A 648 -20.83 16.71 21.14
CA GLY A 648 -20.65 17.20 22.51
C GLY A 648 -21.86 16.97 23.41
N LEU A 649 -22.78 16.06 23.04
CA LEU A 649 -23.92 15.71 23.88
C LEU A 649 -23.44 14.88 25.09
N ALA A 650 -24.18 14.97 26.20
CA ALA A 650 -23.87 14.19 27.40
C ALA A 650 -24.13 12.67 27.23
N THR A 651 -24.98 12.30 26.27
CA THR A 651 -25.45 10.93 26.03
C THR A 651 -25.57 10.62 24.54
N SER A 652 -25.61 9.32 24.20
CA SER A 652 -26.04 8.81 22.89
C SER A 652 -27.27 7.89 23.00
N ASP A 653 -28.07 8.05 24.06
CA ASP A 653 -29.34 7.35 24.21
C ASP A 653 -30.28 7.64 23.01
N PRO A 654 -30.71 6.64 22.23
CA PRO A 654 -31.54 6.87 21.04
C PRO A 654 -32.95 7.41 21.33
N LEU A 655 -33.39 7.41 22.60
CA LEU A 655 -34.64 8.02 23.02
C LEU A 655 -34.47 9.46 23.54
N ASP A 656 -33.24 9.94 23.73
CA ASP A 656 -33.00 11.34 24.11
C ASP A 656 -33.35 12.28 22.93
N PRO A 657 -34.22 13.28 23.10
CA PRO A 657 -34.65 14.17 22.02
C PRO A 657 -33.50 14.91 21.32
N LYS A 658 -32.43 15.26 22.05
CA LYS A 658 -31.25 15.95 21.47
C LYS A 658 -30.43 15.00 20.62
N VAL A 659 -30.31 13.73 21.02
CA VAL A 659 -29.62 12.70 20.22
C VAL A 659 -30.38 12.44 18.93
N ARG A 660 -31.71 12.31 18.99
CA ARG A 660 -32.56 12.15 17.80
C ARG A 660 -32.41 13.34 16.85
N GLN A 661 -32.47 14.56 17.39
CA GLN A 661 -32.29 15.78 16.60
C GLN A 661 -30.90 15.85 15.96
N TRP A 662 -29.84 15.46 16.68
CA TRP A 662 -28.49 15.42 16.14
C TRP A 662 -28.38 14.49 14.92
N TRP A 663 -28.98 13.30 14.98
CA TRP A 663 -29.00 12.37 13.85
C TRP A 663 -29.84 12.87 12.67
N VAL A 664 -30.97 13.55 12.92
CA VAL A 664 -31.74 14.22 11.87
C VAL A 664 -30.88 15.27 11.16
N ASP A 665 -30.17 16.11 11.90
CA ASP A 665 -29.37 17.19 11.31
C ASP A 665 -28.11 16.67 10.61
N LYS A 666 -27.44 15.68 11.20
CA LYS A 666 -26.30 15.01 10.55
C LYS A 666 -26.71 14.28 9.28
N THR A 667 -27.89 13.66 9.26
CA THR A 667 -28.42 13.00 8.06
C THR A 667 -28.73 14.02 6.97
N LYS A 668 -29.35 15.16 7.29
CA LYS A 668 -29.56 16.27 6.33
C LYS A 668 -28.23 16.76 5.74
N GLU A 669 -27.19 16.88 6.55
CA GLU A 669 -25.85 17.28 6.10
C GLU A 669 -25.27 16.27 5.09
N ILE A 670 -25.39 14.97 5.39
CA ILE A 670 -24.92 13.90 4.49
C ILE A 670 -25.68 13.94 3.17
N TYR A 671 -27.01 14.02 3.18
CA TYR A 671 -27.79 14.07 1.94
C TYR A 671 -27.60 15.37 1.16
N LYS A 672 -27.21 16.47 1.81
CA LYS A 672 -26.80 17.68 1.11
C LYS A 672 -25.51 17.45 0.30
N ALA A 673 -24.55 16.70 0.85
CA ALA A 673 -23.31 16.36 0.15
C ALA A 673 -23.51 15.23 -0.87
N ILE A 674 -24.33 14.23 -0.54
CA ILE A 674 -24.54 13.00 -1.31
C ILE A 674 -26.06 12.76 -1.45
N PRO A 675 -26.73 13.38 -2.44
CA PRO A 675 -28.20 13.36 -2.55
C PRO A 675 -28.81 11.97 -2.72
N ASP A 676 -28.04 10.99 -3.19
CA ASP A 676 -28.44 9.61 -3.41
C ASP A 676 -27.79 8.63 -2.42
N PHE A 677 -27.33 9.13 -1.26
CA PHE A 677 -26.77 8.32 -0.19
C PHE A 677 -27.70 7.14 0.17
N GLY A 678 -27.12 5.96 0.30
CA GLY A 678 -27.86 4.72 0.53
C GLY A 678 -28.40 4.58 1.94
N GLY A 679 -27.60 4.98 2.94
CA GLY A 679 -27.94 4.86 4.35
C GLY A 679 -26.80 4.32 5.22
N PHE A 680 -27.14 3.76 6.37
CA PHE A 680 -26.16 3.37 7.39
C PHE A 680 -26.05 1.87 7.58
N LEU A 681 -24.83 1.38 7.81
CA LEU A 681 -24.56 0.06 8.38
C LEU A 681 -24.21 0.23 9.86
N VAL A 682 -24.73 -0.64 10.73
CA VAL A 682 -24.55 -0.51 12.18
C VAL A 682 -24.11 -1.83 12.81
N LYS A 683 -22.95 -1.84 13.46
CA LYS A 683 -22.55 -2.83 14.48
C LYS A 683 -22.67 -2.13 15.84
N ALA A 684 -23.48 -2.68 16.74
CA ALA A 684 -23.78 -2.05 18.02
C ALA A 684 -23.91 -3.11 19.12
N ASN A 685 -23.39 -2.83 20.31
CA ASN A 685 -23.35 -3.74 21.46
C ASN A 685 -22.74 -5.12 21.15
N SER A 686 -21.70 -5.13 20.30
CA SER A 686 -20.96 -6.34 19.93
C SER A 686 -19.47 -6.06 19.97
N GLU A 687 -18.71 -6.94 20.64
CA GLU A 687 -17.24 -6.90 20.68
C GLU A 687 -16.64 -5.55 21.14
N GLY A 688 -17.35 -4.88 22.06
CA GLY A 688 -16.94 -3.57 22.60
C GLY A 688 -17.45 -2.35 21.83
N GLU A 689 -18.14 -2.55 20.71
CA GLU A 689 -18.77 -1.43 19.97
C GLU A 689 -19.98 -0.86 20.74
N PRO A 690 -20.10 0.49 20.82
CA PRO A 690 -21.17 1.14 21.57
C PRO A 690 -22.54 0.93 20.93
N GLY A 691 -23.59 0.97 21.75
CA GLY A 691 -24.95 0.82 21.22
C GLY A 691 -26.08 1.07 22.22
N PRO A 692 -27.33 0.90 21.78
CA PRO A 692 -28.53 1.19 22.57
C PRO A 692 -28.58 0.51 23.95
N GLN A 693 -28.04 -0.71 24.08
CA GLN A 693 -28.10 -1.45 25.34
C GLN A 693 -27.27 -0.79 26.46
N ASP A 694 -26.28 0.03 26.12
CA ASP A 694 -25.49 0.81 27.10
C ASP A 694 -26.36 1.85 27.83
N TYR A 695 -27.53 2.17 27.27
CA TYR A 695 -28.51 3.11 27.79
C TYR A 695 -29.81 2.42 28.24
N GLY A 696 -29.81 1.08 28.36
CA GLY A 696 -31.00 0.30 28.72
C GLY A 696 -32.08 0.31 27.63
N ARG A 697 -31.70 0.49 26.36
CA ARG A 697 -32.60 0.50 25.19
C ARG A 697 -32.46 -0.76 24.36
N SER A 698 -33.48 -1.04 23.55
CA SER A 698 -33.48 -2.15 22.60
C SER A 698 -32.72 -1.80 21.31
N HIS A 699 -32.34 -2.83 20.53
CA HIS A 699 -31.82 -2.61 19.18
C HIS A 699 -32.85 -1.93 18.26
N ALA A 700 -34.15 -2.17 18.48
CA ALA A 700 -35.21 -1.49 17.74
C ALA A 700 -35.23 0.01 18.02
N ASP A 701 -35.02 0.46 19.26
CA ASP A 701 -34.96 1.89 19.59
C ASP A 701 -33.83 2.60 18.82
N GLY A 702 -32.65 1.99 18.79
CA GLY A 702 -31.50 2.51 18.05
C GLY A 702 -31.71 2.52 16.54
N ALA A 703 -32.16 1.41 15.98
CA ALA A 703 -32.41 1.28 14.55
C ALA A 703 -33.50 2.25 14.09
N ASN A 704 -34.60 2.35 14.83
CA ASN A 704 -35.74 3.21 14.49
C ASN A 704 -35.39 4.69 14.53
N MET A 705 -34.58 5.12 15.51
CA MET A 705 -34.10 6.50 15.59
C MET A 705 -33.33 6.92 14.32
N LEU A 706 -32.44 6.05 13.82
CA LEU A 706 -31.71 6.29 12.57
C LEU A 706 -32.61 6.18 11.34
N ALA A 707 -33.53 5.22 11.35
CA ALA A 707 -34.46 4.97 10.27
C ALA A 707 -35.39 6.17 10.04
N GLU A 708 -35.87 6.80 11.12
CA GLU A 708 -36.64 8.04 11.07
C GLU A 708 -35.84 9.22 10.51
N ALA A 709 -34.55 9.34 10.86
CA ALA A 709 -33.68 10.39 10.31
C ALA A 709 -33.46 10.22 8.79
N LEU A 710 -33.35 8.98 8.31
CA LEU A 710 -33.15 8.63 6.89
C LEU A 710 -34.44 8.66 6.05
N ALA A 711 -35.61 8.46 6.66
CA ALA A 711 -36.88 8.30 5.96
C ALA A 711 -37.23 9.44 4.98
N PRO A 712 -37.02 10.74 5.30
CA PRO A 712 -37.31 11.84 4.37
C PRO A 712 -36.51 11.80 3.06
N PHE A 713 -35.43 11.02 3.03
CA PHE A 713 -34.51 10.91 1.89
C PHE A 713 -34.57 9.53 1.20
N GLY A 714 -35.42 8.62 1.69
CA GLY A 714 -35.52 7.26 1.17
C GLY A 714 -34.33 6.35 1.51
N GLY A 715 -33.51 6.73 2.50
CA GLY A 715 -32.39 5.91 2.99
C GLY A 715 -32.83 4.74 3.85
N VAL A 716 -31.93 3.78 4.05
CA VAL A 716 -32.18 2.57 4.88
C VAL A 716 -31.15 2.39 5.98
N VAL A 717 -31.55 1.77 7.08
CA VAL A 717 -30.65 1.29 8.14
C VAL A 717 -30.43 -0.20 7.92
N ILE A 718 -29.18 -0.61 7.81
CA ILE A 718 -28.74 -2.00 7.81
C ILE A 718 -28.17 -2.28 9.21
N TRP A 719 -28.96 -2.91 10.07
CA TRP A 719 -28.59 -3.15 11.48
C TRP A 719 -28.11 -4.59 11.65
N ARG A 720 -26.84 -4.79 12.02
CA ARG A 720 -26.28 -6.15 12.12
C ARG A 720 -26.81 -6.89 13.34
N ALA A 721 -27.25 -8.13 13.13
CA ALA A 721 -27.66 -9.07 14.18
C ALA A 721 -26.51 -9.88 14.76
N PHE A 722 -25.27 -9.57 14.38
CA PHE A 722 -24.08 -10.16 15.00
C PHE A 722 -23.86 -9.55 16.38
N VAL A 723 -24.62 -10.04 17.35
CA VAL A 723 -24.63 -9.61 18.76
C VAL A 723 -24.63 -10.87 19.63
N TYR A 724 -23.73 -10.90 20.61
CA TYR A 724 -23.63 -12.00 21.55
C TYR A 724 -23.00 -11.55 22.87
N LYS A 725 -23.74 -11.75 23.96
CA LYS A 725 -23.31 -11.39 25.32
C LYS A 725 -22.27 -12.37 25.83
N ALA A 726 -21.36 -11.89 26.67
CA ALA A 726 -20.36 -12.71 27.35
C ALA A 726 -21.01 -13.46 28.52
N ASP A 727 -21.89 -14.42 28.22
CA ASP A 727 -22.47 -15.31 29.20
C ASP A 727 -21.63 -16.61 29.28
N PRO A 728 -20.90 -16.87 30.37
CA PRO A 728 -20.07 -18.07 30.51
C PRO A 728 -20.90 -19.36 30.57
N ASN A 729 -22.20 -19.28 30.84
CA ASN A 729 -23.12 -20.42 30.88
C ASN A 729 -24.05 -20.47 29.66
N GLY A 730 -24.00 -19.45 28.80
CA GLY A 730 -24.84 -19.34 27.60
C GLY A 730 -24.27 -20.16 26.44
N ASP A 731 -25.14 -20.44 25.46
CA ASP A 731 -24.70 -20.95 24.16
C ASP A 731 -24.66 -19.80 23.15
N ARG A 732 -23.47 -19.36 22.72
CA ARG A 732 -23.29 -18.31 21.69
C ARG A 732 -24.16 -18.54 20.45
N PHE A 733 -24.40 -19.79 20.06
CA PHE A 733 -25.29 -20.15 18.94
C PHE A 733 -26.68 -19.51 19.06
N LYS A 734 -27.20 -19.40 20.29
CA LYS A 734 -28.56 -18.92 20.55
C LYS A 734 -28.68 -17.39 20.54
N ALA A 735 -27.57 -16.67 20.70
CA ALA A 735 -27.57 -15.29 21.14
C ALA A 735 -28.31 -14.35 20.18
N ALA A 736 -27.97 -14.39 18.88
CA ALA A 736 -28.62 -13.52 17.90
C ALA A 736 -30.15 -13.76 17.82
N TYR A 737 -30.58 -15.02 17.90
CA TYR A 737 -32.00 -15.35 17.91
C TYR A 737 -32.69 -14.78 19.15
N GLU A 738 -32.13 -15.00 20.34
CA GLU A 738 -32.72 -14.54 21.61
C GLU A 738 -32.78 -13.02 21.72
N GLU A 739 -31.83 -12.31 21.11
CA GLU A 739 -31.82 -10.84 21.09
C GLU A 739 -32.82 -10.25 20.08
N PHE A 740 -32.94 -10.81 18.87
CA PHE A 740 -33.71 -10.18 17.78
C PHE A 740 -35.10 -10.75 17.56
N LYS A 741 -35.35 -12.05 17.83
CA LYS A 741 -36.68 -12.65 17.66
C LYS A 741 -37.76 -11.91 18.47
N PRO A 742 -37.55 -11.51 19.74
CA PRO A 742 -38.56 -10.76 20.50
C PRO A 742 -38.90 -9.38 19.91
N LEU A 743 -38.04 -8.83 19.04
CA LEU A 743 -38.19 -7.51 18.42
C LEU A 743 -38.87 -7.57 17.04
N ASP A 744 -39.24 -8.76 16.54
CA ASP A 744 -39.92 -8.92 15.26
C ASP A 744 -41.20 -8.06 15.16
N GLY A 745 -41.25 -7.21 14.15
CA GLY A 745 -42.35 -6.26 13.91
C GLY A 745 -42.27 -4.94 14.68
N THR A 746 -41.21 -4.71 15.46
CA THR A 746 -40.99 -3.43 16.16
C THR A 746 -40.07 -2.47 15.40
N PHE A 747 -39.35 -2.96 14.39
CA PHE A 747 -38.49 -2.16 13.52
C PHE A 747 -39.30 -1.40 12.47
N LYS A 748 -38.86 -0.19 12.11
CA LYS A 748 -39.42 0.61 11.01
C LYS A 748 -39.18 -0.07 9.66
N GLU A 749 -40.03 0.22 8.68
CA GLU A 749 -40.02 -0.38 7.33
C GLU A 749 -38.70 -0.19 6.55
N ASN A 750 -37.94 0.87 6.84
CA ASN A 750 -36.63 1.13 6.25
C ASN A 750 -35.44 0.69 7.13
N ALA A 751 -35.69 -0.12 8.17
CA ALA A 751 -34.66 -0.81 8.95
C ALA A 751 -34.65 -2.31 8.60
N LEU A 752 -33.54 -2.77 8.03
CA LEU A 752 -33.29 -4.17 7.69
C LEU A 752 -32.31 -4.77 8.69
N ILE A 753 -32.61 -5.97 9.17
CA ILE A 753 -31.73 -6.68 10.11
C ILE A 753 -30.78 -7.57 9.34
N GLN A 754 -29.49 -7.23 9.33
CA GLN A 754 -28.45 -7.95 8.62
C GLN A 754 -27.94 -9.13 9.44
N VAL A 755 -28.21 -10.34 8.97
CA VAL A 755 -27.94 -11.61 9.65
C VAL A 755 -26.87 -12.36 8.85
N LYS A 756 -25.82 -12.85 9.53
CA LYS A 756 -24.83 -13.74 8.91
C LYS A 756 -25.48 -15.05 8.45
N ASN A 757 -24.86 -15.73 7.48
CA ASN A 757 -25.38 -17.00 6.96
C ASN A 757 -25.58 -18.08 8.04
N GLY A 758 -24.78 -18.06 9.10
CA GLY A 758 -24.92 -18.93 10.26
C GLY A 758 -24.90 -18.15 11.59
N PRO A 759 -25.16 -18.83 12.71
CA PRO A 759 -25.32 -18.20 14.02
C PRO A 759 -24.00 -17.91 14.77
N ILE A 760 -22.85 -18.38 14.29
CA ILE A 760 -21.55 -18.14 14.94
C ILE A 760 -20.81 -17.02 14.24
N ASP A 761 -19.98 -17.32 13.25
CA ASP A 761 -19.07 -16.35 12.65
C ASP A 761 -18.37 -16.92 11.41
N PHE A 762 -19.11 -17.02 10.30
CA PHE A 762 -18.56 -17.33 8.97
C PHE A 762 -17.65 -18.58 8.90
N GLN A 763 -17.89 -19.58 9.74
CA GLN A 763 -17.09 -20.80 9.76
C GLN A 763 -17.19 -21.53 8.41
N PRO A 764 -16.22 -22.39 8.04
CA PRO A 764 -16.21 -23.08 6.74
C PRO A 764 -17.52 -23.79 6.39
N ARG A 765 -18.24 -24.26 7.41
CA ARG A 765 -19.64 -24.67 7.35
C ARG A 765 -20.35 -24.34 8.66
N GLU A 766 -21.54 -23.77 8.55
CA GLU A 766 -22.47 -23.54 9.65
C GLU A 766 -23.88 -23.98 9.23
N PRO A 767 -24.74 -24.45 10.15
CA PRO A 767 -26.18 -24.46 9.88
C PRO A 767 -26.67 -23.04 9.61
N PHE A 768 -27.74 -22.90 8.82
CA PHE A 768 -28.29 -21.57 8.54
C PHE A 768 -28.74 -20.86 9.83
N SER A 769 -28.59 -19.55 9.92
CA SER A 769 -29.03 -18.80 11.11
C SER A 769 -30.54 -18.99 11.36
N PRO A 770 -30.98 -19.35 12.59
CA PRO A 770 -32.39 -19.60 12.89
C PRO A 770 -33.27 -18.35 12.79
N LEU A 771 -32.68 -17.15 12.67
CA LEU A 771 -33.42 -15.93 12.38
C LEU A 771 -34.10 -15.98 11.00
N PHE A 772 -33.52 -16.68 10.02
CA PHE A 772 -34.15 -16.91 8.71
C PHE A 772 -35.34 -17.86 8.90
N GLY A 773 -36.53 -17.26 8.92
CA GLY A 773 -37.81 -17.92 9.18
C GLY A 773 -38.47 -17.49 10.49
N ALA A 774 -37.70 -16.90 11.42
CA ALA A 774 -38.22 -16.48 12.71
C ALA A 774 -38.66 -15.01 12.75
N MET A 775 -38.38 -14.16 11.77
CA MET A 775 -38.75 -12.72 11.80
C MET A 775 -39.71 -12.29 10.66
N PRO A 776 -40.91 -12.88 10.51
CA PRO A 776 -41.79 -12.62 9.37
C PRO A 776 -42.29 -11.18 9.22
N LYS A 777 -42.14 -10.31 10.24
CA LYS A 777 -42.61 -8.92 10.23
C LYS A 777 -41.47 -7.90 10.12
N THR A 778 -40.23 -8.36 9.98
CA THR A 778 -39.06 -7.49 9.89
C THR A 778 -38.16 -7.96 8.75
N PRO A 779 -37.88 -7.11 7.76
CA PRO A 779 -36.99 -7.45 6.67
C PRO A 779 -35.61 -7.91 7.16
N LEU A 780 -35.17 -9.08 6.67
CA LEU A 780 -33.83 -9.61 6.93
C LEU A 780 -32.94 -9.39 5.72
N ALA A 781 -31.72 -8.92 5.97
CA ALA A 781 -30.65 -8.88 5.00
C ALA A 781 -29.66 -10.03 5.28
N LEU A 782 -29.20 -10.74 4.25
CA LEU A 782 -28.19 -11.80 4.43
C LEU A 782 -26.78 -11.22 4.33
N GLU A 783 -25.90 -11.57 5.26
CA GLU A 783 -24.47 -11.26 5.22
C GLU A 783 -23.66 -12.54 4.96
N PHE A 784 -22.89 -12.54 3.88
CA PHE A 784 -21.86 -13.53 3.60
C PHE A 784 -20.48 -12.91 3.78
N GLN A 785 -19.47 -13.75 4.04
CA GLN A 785 -18.08 -13.34 3.98
C GLN A 785 -17.45 -13.77 2.65
N ILE A 786 -16.93 -12.81 1.88
CA ILE A 786 -16.17 -13.10 0.66
C ILE A 786 -14.67 -13.18 1.00
N THR A 787 -14.20 -12.32 1.92
CA THR A 787 -12.83 -12.42 2.44
C THR A 787 -12.66 -13.71 3.22
N GLN A 788 -11.53 -14.39 3.02
CA GLN A 788 -11.34 -15.76 3.50
C GLN A 788 -10.72 -15.80 4.91
N GLU A 789 -11.35 -15.11 5.88
CA GLU A 789 -10.87 -15.07 7.27
C GLU A 789 -10.71 -16.47 7.86
N TYR A 790 -11.72 -17.32 7.71
CA TYR A 790 -11.73 -18.70 8.21
C TYR A 790 -11.44 -19.74 7.14
N LEU A 791 -11.01 -19.30 5.95
CA LEU A 791 -10.83 -20.11 4.76
C LEU A 791 -9.44 -19.94 4.16
N GLY A 792 -8.45 -19.70 5.03
CA GLY A 792 -7.03 -19.75 4.67
C GLY A 792 -6.52 -18.52 3.92
N PHE A 793 -7.11 -17.35 4.18
CA PHE A 793 -6.67 -16.04 3.69
C PHE A 793 -6.51 -16.04 2.16
N SER A 794 -5.43 -15.46 1.64
CA SER A 794 -5.10 -15.50 0.22
C SER A 794 -4.18 -16.67 -0.18
N THR A 795 -3.87 -17.62 0.72
CA THR A 795 -3.02 -18.78 0.38
C THR A 795 -3.80 -20.00 -0.08
N ASN A 796 -5.09 -20.09 0.25
CA ASN A 796 -5.91 -21.27 -0.03
C ASN A 796 -6.87 -21.06 -1.19
N PHE A 797 -6.92 -22.05 -2.07
CA PHE A 797 -7.87 -22.16 -3.17
C PHE A 797 -9.21 -22.61 -2.60
N VAL A 798 -10.14 -21.67 -2.40
CA VAL A 798 -11.50 -21.95 -1.90
C VAL A 798 -12.51 -21.13 -2.70
N TYR A 799 -13.45 -21.82 -3.35
CA TYR A 799 -14.58 -21.22 -4.06
C TYR A 799 -15.84 -21.24 -3.21
N LEU A 800 -16.49 -20.09 -3.06
CA LEU A 800 -17.55 -19.88 -2.06
C LEU A 800 -18.97 -20.04 -2.60
N ALA A 801 -19.19 -20.16 -3.92
CA ALA A 801 -20.55 -20.36 -4.43
C ALA A 801 -21.25 -21.58 -3.82
N PRO A 802 -20.60 -22.75 -3.62
CA PRO A 802 -21.20 -23.86 -2.89
C PRO A 802 -21.62 -23.51 -1.45
N LEU A 803 -20.87 -22.65 -0.74
CA LEU A 803 -21.24 -22.15 0.58
C LEU A 803 -22.47 -21.27 0.53
N PHE A 804 -22.48 -20.32 -0.41
CA PHE A 804 -23.60 -19.40 -0.57
C PHE A 804 -24.87 -20.16 -0.93
N LYS A 805 -24.78 -21.12 -1.85
CA LYS A 805 -25.88 -21.99 -2.27
C LYS A 805 -26.41 -22.87 -1.14
N GLU A 806 -25.52 -23.52 -0.39
CA GLU A 806 -25.91 -24.34 0.77
C GLU A 806 -26.78 -23.55 1.77
N CYS A 807 -26.41 -22.30 2.06
CA CYS A 807 -27.23 -21.42 2.90
C CYS A 807 -28.53 -21.00 2.21
N LEU A 808 -28.46 -20.47 0.98
CA LEU A 808 -29.61 -19.95 0.24
C LEU A 808 -30.70 -21.01 0.00
N GLU A 809 -30.30 -22.26 -0.22
CA GLU A 809 -31.20 -23.39 -0.48
C GLU A 809 -31.66 -24.09 0.79
N SER A 810 -31.10 -23.75 1.96
CA SER A 810 -31.53 -24.30 3.23
C SER A 810 -33.01 -23.99 3.46
N ASP A 811 -33.81 -25.03 3.67
CA ASP A 811 -35.25 -24.91 3.89
C ASP A 811 -35.53 -24.65 5.37
N THR A 812 -36.19 -23.53 5.64
CA THR A 812 -36.53 -23.11 7.01
C THR A 812 -37.82 -23.76 7.50
N TYR A 813 -38.63 -24.33 6.58
CA TYR A 813 -39.94 -24.96 6.81
C TYR A 813 -41.01 -24.08 7.47
N VAL A 814 -40.77 -22.79 7.71
CA VAL A 814 -41.70 -21.94 8.49
C VAL A 814 -43.05 -21.68 7.83
N LYS A 815 -43.16 -21.85 6.51
CA LYS A 815 -44.42 -21.94 5.76
C LYS A 815 -44.53 -23.25 4.98
N GLY A 816 -44.03 -24.33 5.56
CA GLY A 816 -43.93 -25.65 4.94
C GLY A 816 -42.72 -25.78 4.00
N LYS A 817 -42.59 -26.95 3.37
CA LYS A 817 -41.49 -27.28 2.47
C LYS A 817 -41.35 -26.27 1.32
N GLY A 818 -40.12 -25.90 1.01
CA GLY A 818 -39.76 -24.89 0.02
C GLY A 818 -39.69 -23.48 0.58
N SER A 819 -39.65 -23.30 1.90
CA SER A 819 -39.47 -22.02 2.60
C SER A 819 -37.98 -21.70 2.74
N THR A 820 -37.26 -21.59 1.63
CA THR A 820 -35.80 -21.46 1.67
C THR A 820 -35.33 -20.11 2.22
N VAL A 821 -34.10 -20.05 2.74
CA VAL A 821 -33.45 -18.79 3.14
C VAL A 821 -33.48 -17.78 1.99
N ALA A 822 -33.23 -18.22 0.75
CA ALA A 822 -33.33 -17.38 -0.44
C ALA A 822 -34.70 -16.66 -0.57
N LYS A 823 -35.80 -17.37 -0.30
CA LYS A 823 -37.15 -16.79 -0.35
C LYS A 823 -37.47 -15.87 0.83
N VAL A 824 -36.78 -16.05 1.96
CA VAL A 824 -36.83 -15.10 3.08
C VAL A 824 -36.19 -13.79 2.64
N VAL A 825 -34.96 -13.86 2.11
CA VAL A 825 -34.14 -12.67 1.84
C VAL A 825 -34.49 -11.96 0.54
N ASP A 826 -35.07 -12.65 -0.43
CA ASP A 826 -35.70 -12.03 -1.62
C ASP A 826 -37.11 -11.50 -1.34
N GLY A 827 -37.60 -11.68 -0.11
CA GLY A 827 -38.87 -11.16 0.38
C GLY A 827 -40.10 -11.94 -0.06
N THR A 828 -40.01 -12.89 -1.00
CA THR A 828 -41.18 -13.58 -1.56
C THR A 828 -41.90 -14.47 -0.54
N LEU A 829 -41.23 -14.93 0.51
CA LEU A 829 -41.84 -15.75 1.56
C LEU A 829 -42.73 -14.93 2.51
N HIS A 830 -42.32 -13.73 2.87
CA HIS A 830 -42.95 -12.91 3.91
C HIS A 830 -43.56 -11.59 3.39
N GLY A 831 -43.32 -11.23 2.13
CA GLY A 831 -43.76 -9.98 1.54
C GLY A 831 -42.91 -8.78 1.98
N TYR A 832 -41.59 -8.97 2.16
CA TYR A 832 -40.72 -7.84 2.51
C TYR A 832 -40.64 -6.83 1.38
N GLU A 833 -40.92 -5.57 1.70
CA GLU A 833 -40.85 -4.47 0.72
C GLU A 833 -39.42 -4.08 0.35
N LYS A 834 -38.47 -4.29 1.28
CA LYS A 834 -37.04 -4.04 1.07
C LYS A 834 -36.27 -5.32 1.30
N THR A 835 -35.37 -5.63 0.39
CA THR A 835 -34.58 -6.87 0.41
C THR A 835 -33.12 -6.55 0.21
N ALA A 836 -32.25 -7.25 0.93
CA ALA A 836 -30.82 -6.99 0.85
C ALA A 836 -29.97 -8.25 1.03
N MET A 837 -28.84 -8.27 0.32
CA MET A 837 -27.76 -9.22 0.53
C MET A 837 -26.43 -8.48 0.47
N ALA A 838 -25.58 -8.74 1.46
CA ALA A 838 -24.30 -8.11 1.68
C ALA A 838 -23.17 -9.14 1.69
N GLY A 839 -22.05 -8.78 1.08
CA GLY A 839 -20.83 -9.58 1.08
C GLY A 839 -19.69 -8.78 1.71
N VAL A 840 -19.05 -9.30 2.75
CA VAL A 840 -17.82 -8.69 3.30
C VAL A 840 -16.72 -8.80 2.25
N ALA A 841 -16.29 -7.64 1.73
CA ALA A 841 -15.41 -7.54 0.57
C ALA A 841 -14.05 -8.21 0.82
N ASN A 842 -13.50 -8.84 -0.21
CA ASN A 842 -12.18 -9.45 -0.21
C ASN A 842 -11.15 -8.64 -1.02
N THR A 843 -11.46 -7.37 -1.29
CA THR A 843 -10.68 -6.50 -2.17
C THR A 843 -9.69 -5.64 -1.40
N GLY A 844 -8.55 -5.34 -2.00
CA GLY A 844 -7.56 -4.38 -1.51
C GLY A 844 -6.62 -3.91 -2.61
N SER A 845 -5.50 -3.28 -2.23
CA SER A 845 -4.57 -2.61 -3.13
C SER A 845 -3.72 -3.55 -4.01
N ASP A 846 -3.72 -4.85 -3.74
CA ASP A 846 -3.03 -5.84 -4.55
C ASP A 846 -3.44 -5.75 -6.02
N ARG A 847 -2.52 -6.09 -6.93
CA ARG A 847 -2.73 -5.88 -8.37
C ARG A 847 -3.94 -6.65 -8.91
N ASN A 848 -4.15 -7.87 -8.41
CA ASN A 848 -5.28 -8.72 -8.76
C ASN A 848 -6.53 -8.47 -7.88
N TRP A 849 -6.52 -7.40 -7.07
CA TRP A 849 -7.57 -6.96 -6.15
C TRP A 849 -7.82 -7.87 -4.95
N THR A 850 -7.68 -9.19 -5.06
CA THR A 850 -8.16 -10.15 -4.06
C THR A 850 -7.06 -10.97 -3.40
N GLY A 851 -5.80 -10.65 -3.66
CA GLY A 851 -4.62 -11.39 -3.16
C GLY A 851 -4.44 -12.72 -3.90
N HIS A 852 -5.46 -13.58 -3.91
CA HIS A 852 -5.54 -14.83 -4.67
C HIS A 852 -6.51 -14.69 -5.85
N MET A 853 -6.15 -15.21 -7.04
CA MET A 853 -7.05 -15.23 -8.22
C MET A 853 -8.42 -15.85 -7.97
N ILE A 854 -8.53 -16.89 -7.14
CA ILE A 854 -9.82 -17.52 -6.81
C ILE A 854 -10.69 -16.61 -5.94
N GLY A 855 -10.09 -15.66 -5.22
CA GLY A 855 -10.83 -14.59 -4.55
C GLY A 855 -11.68 -13.77 -5.53
N GLN A 856 -11.25 -13.62 -6.79
CA GLN A 856 -12.07 -12.96 -7.82
C GLN A 856 -13.30 -13.79 -8.18
N ALA A 857 -13.18 -15.12 -8.24
CA ALA A 857 -14.31 -16.02 -8.47
C ALA A 857 -15.35 -15.91 -7.35
N ASN A 858 -14.91 -15.66 -6.11
CA ASN A 858 -15.79 -15.50 -4.96
C ASN A 858 -16.56 -14.17 -4.99
N TRP A 859 -15.87 -13.07 -5.31
CA TRP A 859 -16.51 -11.78 -5.53
C TRP A 859 -17.51 -11.85 -6.68
N TYR A 860 -17.12 -12.48 -7.78
CA TYR A 860 -17.98 -12.73 -8.93
C TYR A 860 -19.23 -13.52 -8.53
N ALA A 861 -19.05 -14.67 -7.89
CA ALA A 861 -20.14 -15.55 -7.48
C ALA A 861 -21.13 -14.87 -6.54
N PHE A 862 -20.64 -14.09 -5.58
CA PHE A 862 -21.50 -13.29 -4.70
C PHE A 862 -22.42 -12.37 -5.51
N GLY A 863 -21.87 -11.57 -6.43
CA GLY A 863 -22.68 -10.66 -7.25
C GLY A 863 -23.69 -11.40 -8.13
N ARG A 864 -23.29 -12.51 -8.76
CA ARG A 864 -24.19 -13.33 -9.58
C ARG A 864 -25.35 -13.91 -8.76
N LEU A 865 -25.09 -14.40 -7.55
CA LEU A 865 -26.14 -14.95 -6.67
C LEU A 865 -27.00 -13.87 -6.00
N ALA A 866 -26.43 -12.69 -5.72
CA ALA A 866 -27.21 -11.55 -5.25
C ALA A 866 -28.15 -11.03 -6.35
N TRP A 867 -27.77 -11.15 -7.63
CA TRP A 867 -28.65 -10.90 -8.76
C TRP A 867 -29.71 -11.99 -8.90
N ASP A 868 -29.28 -13.26 -8.99
CA ASP A 868 -30.17 -14.41 -9.13
C ASP A 868 -29.64 -15.60 -8.33
N HIS A 869 -30.24 -15.82 -7.15
CA HIS A 869 -29.89 -16.91 -6.24
C HIS A 869 -30.24 -18.32 -6.78
N MET A 870 -30.96 -18.40 -7.89
CA MET A 870 -31.31 -19.66 -8.55
C MET A 870 -30.19 -20.18 -9.46
N LEU A 871 -29.19 -19.36 -9.78
CA LEU A 871 -28.01 -19.81 -10.53
C LEU A 871 -27.31 -20.96 -9.79
N THR A 872 -26.73 -21.90 -10.54
CA THR A 872 -25.93 -22.99 -9.96
C THR A 872 -24.48 -22.53 -9.76
N SER A 873 -23.81 -23.07 -8.75
CA SER A 873 -22.37 -22.85 -8.53
C SER A 873 -21.56 -23.21 -9.77
N GLU A 874 -21.95 -24.27 -10.48
CA GLU A 874 -21.29 -24.75 -11.69
C GLU A 874 -21.40 -23.74 -12.84
N ALA A 875 -22.60 -23.22 -13.10
CA ALA A 875 -22.81 -22.25 -14.17
C ALA A 875 -21.99 -20.97 -13.93
N ILE A 876 -21.94 -20.51 -12.68
CA ILE A 876 -21.12 -19.34 -12.30
C ILE A 876 -19.62 -19.64 -12.47
N ALA A 877 -19.15 -20.81 -12.04
CA ALA A 877 -17.77 -21.22 -12.19
C ALA A 877 -17.35 -21.33 -13.67
N GLN A 878 -18.20 -21.89 -14.54
CA GLN A 878 -17.96 -21.97 -15.98
C GLN A 878 -17.93 -20.57 -16.62
N GLU A 879 -18.91 -19.72 -16.29
CA GLU A 879 -18.99 -18.33 -16.77
C GLU A 879 -17.71 -17.55 -16.42
N TRP A 880 -17.31 -17.59 -15.15
CA TRP A 880 -16.11 -16.90 -14.67
C TRP A 880 -14.82 -17.49 -15.24
N THR A 881 -14.68 -18.81 -15.31
CA THR A 881 -13.49 -19.49 -15.87
C THR A 881 -13.26 -19.09 -17.33
N ARG A 882 -14.35 -19.00 -18.12
CA ARG A 882 -14.29 -18.58 -19.54
C ARG A 882 -13.88 -17.13 -19.72
N MET A 883 -14.30 -16.26 -18.80
CA MET A 883 -13.99 -14.84 -18.84
C MET A 883 -12.58 -14.52 -18.32
N THR A 884 -12.06 -15.33 -17.40
CA THR A 884 -10.84 -15.02 -16.65
C THR A 884 -9.65 -15.87 -17.12
N PHE A 885 -9.78 -17.19 -17.17
CA PHE A 885 -8.67 -18.11 -17.43
C PHE A 885 -8.58 -18.54 -18.90
N THR A 886 -9.62 -19.19 -19.43
CA THR A 886 -9.51 -19.90 -20.71
C THR A 886 -10.86 -20.27 -21.30
N GLN A 887 -10.91 -20.40 -22.64
CA GLN A 887 -12.07 -20.95 -23.36
C GLN A 887 -11.83 -22.39 -23.84
N ASP A 888 -10.69 -23.01 -23.50
CA ASP A 888 -10.48 -24.42 -23.81
C ASP A 888 -11.43 -25.30 -22.99
N GLU A 889 -12.31 -26.04 -23.66
CA GLU A 889 -13.40 -26.79 -23.01
C GLU A 889 -12.91 -27.83 -21.99
N LYS A 890 -11.76 -28.47 -22.24
CA LYS A 890 -11.20 -29.46 -21.31
C LYS A 890 -10.66 -28.78 -20.06
N ALA A 891 -9.91 -27.70 -20.23
CA ALA A 891 -9.41 -26.91 -19.12
C ALA A 891 -10.55 -26.27 -18.31
N VAL A 892 -11.59 -25.74 -18.98
CA VAL A 892 -12.78 -25.20 -18.32
C VAL A 892 -13.45 -26.24 -17.43
N ALA A 893 -13.63 -27.47 -17.92
CA ALA A 893 -14.21 -28.56 -17.10
C ALA A 893 -13.36 -28.86 -15.86
N ILE A 894 -12.04 -29.01 -16.03
CA ILE A 894 -11.12 -29.31 -14.92
C ILE A 894 -11.10 -28.18 -13.87
N ILE A 895 -11.03 -26.92 -14.30
CA ILE A 895 -11.02 -25.77 -13.38
C ILE A 895 -12.38 -25.65 -12.67
N THR A 896 -13.48 -25.92 -13.36
CA THR A 896 -14.82 -25.93 -12.76
C THR A 896 -14.92 -26.99 -11.67
N ASP A 897 -14.44 -28.21 -11.93
CA ASP A 897 -14.42 -29.28 -10.93
C ASP A 897 -13.54 -28.92 -9.73
N LEU A 898 -12.37 -28.30 -9.96
CA LEU A 898 -11.52 -27.79 -8.88
C LEU A 898 -12.25 -26.75 -8.01
N LEU A 899 -12.90 -25.77 -8.64
CA LEU A 899 -13.69 -24.75 -7.95
C LEU A 899 -14.79 -25.41 -7.10
N LEU A 900 -15.62 -26.26 -7.68
CA LEU A 900 -16.78 -26.85 -7.00
C LEU A 900 -16.40 -27.70 -5.77
N ASN A 901 -15.27 -28.43 -5.83
CA ASN A 901 -14.83 -29.31 -4.75
C ASN A 901 -13.97 -28.60 -3.69
N SER A 902 -13.39 -27.44 -4.01
CA SER A 902 -12.40 -26.75 -3.16
C SER A 902 -12.88 -26.43 -1.74
N ARG A 903 -14.14 -26.00 -1.56
CA ARG A 903 -14.70 -25.72 -0.23
C ARG A 903 -14.79 -26.97 0.63
N GLU A 904 -15.31 -28.07 0.09
CA GLU A 904 -15.45 -29.31 0.86
C GLU A 904 -14.08 -29.90 1.22
N ASN A 905 -13.11 -29.82 0.29
CA ASN A 905 -11.73 -30.19 0.56
C ASN A 905 -11.17 -29.40 1.75
N TYR A 906 -11.39 -28.08 1.79
CA TYR A 906 -10.98 -27.23 2.90
C TYR A 906 -11.67 -27.60 4.22
N VAL A 907 -13.00 -27.82 4.20
CA VAL A 907 -13.76 -28.28 5.36
C VAL A 907 -13.18 -29.60 5.89
N ASN A 908 -12.89 -30.56 5.01
CA ASN A 908 -12.40 -31.88 5.39
C ASN A 908 -11.08 -31.84 6.17
N PHE A 909 -10.10 -31.03 5.74
CA PHE A 909 -8.83 -30.94 6.46
C PHE A 909 -8.83 -29.91 7.59
N THR A 910 -9.89 -29.12 7.78
CA THR A 910 -9.98 -28.15 8.89
C THR A 910 -11.02 -28.56 9.93
N THR A 911 -12.29 -28.55 9.56
CA THR A 911 -13.46 -28.57 10.46
C THR A 911 -14.55 -29.53 9.97
N PRO A 912 -14.25 -30.82 9.76
CA PRO A 912 -15.22 -31.79 9.26
C PRO A 912 -16.29 -32.12 10.30
N LEU A 913 -17.36 -32.78 9.86
CA LEU A 913 -18.44 -33.34 10.70
C LEU A 913 -19.21 -32.34 11.57
N GLY A 914 -19.03 -31.05 11.34
CA GLY A 914 -19.62 -29.98 12.14
C GLY A 914 -18.72 -29.43 13.24
N LEU A 915 -17.44 -29.83 13.29
CA LEU A 915 -16.45 -29.06 14.04
C LEU A 915 -16.40 -27.61 13.55
N HIS A 916 -16.00 -26.70 14.41
CA HIS A 916 -15.91 -25.27 14.12
C HIS A 916 -15.08 -24.58 15.21
N HIS A 917 -14.61 -23.37 14.90
CA HIS A 917 -13.95 -22.47 15.84
C HIS A 917 -12.67 -23.06 16.49
N ILE A 918 -11.89 -23.82 15.72
CA ILE A 918 -10.64 -24.46 16.15
C ILE A 918 -9.39 -23.82 15.50
N MET A 919 -9.51 -22.59 15.02
CA MET A 919 -8.42 -21.79 14.44
C MET A 919 -7.63 -21.05 15.52
N GLY A 920 -6.43 -20.58 15.16
CA GLY A 920 -5.59 -19.75 16.03
C GLY A 920 -6.28 -18.45 16.48
N GLU A 921 -6.25 -18.17 17.78
CA GLU A 921 -6.79 -16.93 18.38
C GLU A 921 -6.20 -15.67 17.72
N GLY A 922 -7.06 -14.67 17.51
CA GLY A 922 -6.69 -13.34 17.05
C GLY A 922 -6.41 -13.29 15.55
N LEU A 923 -5.39 -14.01 15.07
CA LEU A 923 -5.02 -14.03 13.66
C LEU A 923 -6.06 -14.78 12.82
N HIS A 924 -6.61 -15.89 13.35
CA HIS A 924 -7.53 -16.82 12.66
C HIS A 924 -6.85 -17.65 11.56
N PHE A 925 -5.51 -17.69 11.55
CA PHE A 925 -4.70 -18.51 10.65
C PHE A 925 -4.17 -19.76 11.34
N GLY A 926 -4.31 -20.91 10.68
CA GLY A 926 -3.81 -22.19 11.16
C GLY A 926 -4.61 -22.82 12.33
N PRO A 927 -4.33 -24.09 12.65
CA PRO A 927 -5.01 -24.85 13.69
C PRO A 927 -4.60 -24.44 15.11
N GLN A 928 -5.58 -24.33 16.00
CA GLN A 928 -5.40 -24.28 17.45
C GLN A 928 -6.57 -24.95 18.20
N PRO A 929 -6.85 -26.24 17.96
CA PRO A 929 -7.96 -26.93 18.63
C PRO A 929 -7.78 -26.99 20.16
N TRP A 930 -6.56 -26.83 20.68
CA TRP A 930 -6.26 -26.75 22.13
C TRP A 930 -6.44 -25.36 22.74
N LEU A 931 -6.99 -24.37 22.02
CA LEU A 931 -7.25 -23.04 22.59
C LEU A 931 -8.27 -23.15 23.73
N ALA A 932 -7.78 -23.09 24.97
CA ALA A 932 -8.58 -23.29 26.18
C ALA A 932 -8.74 -22.03 27.04
N ARG A 933 -8.05 -20.93 26.70
CA ARG A 933 -8.08 -19.67 27.45
C ARG A 933 -8.15 -18.51 26.48
N SER A 934 -9.08 -17.59 26.74
CA SER A 934 -9.26 -16.32 26.06
C SER A 934 -9.93 -15.34 27.03
N ALA A 935 -10.17 -14.10 26.62
CA ALA A 935 -10.90 -13.11 27.42
C ALA A 935 -12.34 -13.56 27.74
N ARG A 936 -12.90 -14.46 26.93
CA ARG A 936 -14.23 -15.02 27.11
C ARG A 936 -14.30 -16.48 26.63
N PRO A 937 -15.07 -17.36 27.29
CA PRO A 937 -15.09 -18.79 26.97
C PRO A 937 -15.50 -19.09 25.52
N ASP A 938 -16.46 -18.33 25.00
CA ASP A 938 -17.01 -18.42 23.64
C ASP A 938 -16.06 -17.92 22.54
N TRP A 939 -14.83 -17.52 22.88
CA TRP A 939 -13.71 -17.32 21.94
C TRP A 939 -12.68 -18.45 21.97
N THR A 940 -12.88 -19.47 22.80
CA THR A 940 -11.97 -20.63 22.88
C THR A 940 -12.44 -21.77 21.98
N ALA A 941 -11.52 -22.62 21.53
CA ALA A 941 -11.86 -23.80 20.73
C ALA A 941 -12.58 -24.87 21.56
N VAL A 942 -12.09 -25.10 22.79
CA VAL A 942 -12.61 -26.14 23.70
C VAL A 942 -14.07 -25.94 24.08
N TYR A 943 -14.54 -24.69 24.09
CA TYR A 943 -15.94 -24.35 24.30
C TYR A 943 -16.87 -25.01 23.26
N TYR A 944 -16.42 -25.05 21.99
CA TYR A 944 -17.24 -25.55 20.88
C TYR A 944 -17.14 -27.05 20.72
N HIS A 945 -15.93 -27.61 20.63
CA HIS A 945 -15.79 -29.03 20.32
C HIS A 945 -16.02 -29.94 21.53
N ARG A 946 -15.83 -29.46 22.78
CA ARG A 946 -16.10 -30.22 24.02
C ARG A 946 -15.57 -31.66 24.03
N ALA A 947 -14.34 -31.83 23.53
CA ALA A 947 -13.73 -33.16 23.46
C ALA A 947 -13.38 -33.66 24.88
N ASP A 948 -13.76 -34.91 25.18
CA ASP A 948 -13.46 -35.59 26.43
C ASP A 948 -13.20 -37.09 26.18
N ALA A 949 -12.99 -37.87 27.24
CA ALA A 949 -12.71 -39.30 27.12
C ALA A 949 -13.89 -40.12 26.54
N ASN A 950 -15.12 -39.60 26.59
CA ASN A 950 -16.31 -40.27 26.11
C ASN A 950 -16.60 -39.93 24.64
N GLY A 951 -16.34 -38.69 24.21
CA GLY A 951 -16.69 -38.24 22.87
C GLY A 951 -16.29 -36.81 22.53
N ILE A 952 -16.92 -36.26 21.49
CA ILE A 952 -16.72 -34.90 21.00
C ILE A 952 -18.03 -34.35 20.41
N GLY A 953 -18.18 -33.02 20.43
CA GLY A 953 -19.29 -32.28 19.84
C GLY A 953 -20.11 -31.50 20.88
N PHE A 954 -21.03 -30.65 20.43
CA PHE A 954 -21.83 -29.82 21.32
C PHE A 954 -23.28 -30.31 21.34
N ASP A 955 -23.76 -30.82 22.48
CA ASP A 955 -25.19 -31.15 22.64
C ASP A 955 -26.05 -29.87 22.66
N ARG A 956 -26.73 -29.63 21.53
CA ARG A 956 -27.70 -28.54 21.35
C ARG A 956 -29.13 -29.05 21.19
N THR A 957 -29.35 -30.33 21.50
CA THR A 957 -30.68 -30.93 21.57
C THR A 957 -31.38 -30.57 22.89
N LYS A 958 -32.56 -31.15 23.15
CA LYS A 958 -33.33 -30.93 24.38
C LYS A 958 -32.58 -31.30 25.66
N THR A 959 -31.57 -32.17 25.60
CA THR A 959 -30.77 -32.59 26.75
C THR A 959 -29.58 -31.68 27.04
N GLY A 960 -29.21 -30.82 26.08
CA GLY A 960 -28.10 -29.87 26.19
C GLY A 960 -28.58 -28.41 26.22
N SER A 961 -28.03 -27.55 25.34
CA SER A 961 -28.40 -26.12 25.32
C SER A 961 -29.80 -25.85 24.75
N ASN A 962 -30.42 -26.85 24.11
CA ASN A 962 -31.70 -26.77 23.42
C ASN A 962 -31.76 -25.67 22.34
N ALA A 963 -30.61 -25.31 21.75
CA ALA A 963 -30.57 -24.33 20.66
C ALA A 963 -31.36 -24.81 19.42
N LEU A 964 -31.46 -26.12 19.21
CA LEU A 964 -32.23 -26.69 18.10
C LEU A 964 -33.71 -26.27 18.14
N ALA A 965 -34.27 -26.00 19.32
CA ALA A 965 -35.65 -25.52 19.46
C ALA A 965 -35.92 -24.14 18.82
N GLN A 966 -34.87 -23.41 18.41
CA GLN A 966 -35.00 -22.14 17.69
C GLN A 966 -35.45 -22.32 16.23
N TYR A 967 -35.32 -23.52 15.66
CA TYR A 967 -35.73 -23.85 14.30
C TYR A 967 -37.15 -24.43 14.24
N ALA A 968 -37.74 -24.51 13.04
CA ALA A 968 -39.03 -25.15 12.82
C ALA A 968 -38.98 -26.67 13.13
N PRO A 969 -40.10 -27.29 13.56
CA PRO A 969 -40.15 -28.71 13.94
C PRO A 969 -39.55 -29.68 12.90
N GLU A 970 -39.72 -29.41 11.61
CA GLU A 970 -39.19 -30.22 10.51
C GLU A 970 -37.67 -30.15 10.41
N VAL A 971 -37.07 -29.00 10.72
CA VAL A 971 -35.61 -28.84 10.82
C VAL A 971 -35.11 -29.52 12.08
N GLN A 972 -35.83 -29.37 13.20
CA GLN A 972 -35.52 -30.08 14.44
C GLN A 972 -35.46 -31.59 14.20
N ALA A 973 -36.47 -32.16 13.53
CA ALA A 973 -36.53 -33.60 13.23
C ALA A 973 -35.34 -34.09 12.37
N GLN A 974 -34.80 -33.26 11.49
CA GLN A 974 -33.63 -33.62 10.67
C GLN A 974 -32.34 -33.68 11.48
N TRP A 975 -32.22 -32.88 12.55
CA TRP A 975 -30.96 -32.72 13.29
C TRP A 975 -31.03 -33.23 14.73
N SER A 976 -32.20 -33.65 15.24
CA SER A 976 -32.38 -34.06 16.65
C SER A 976 -31.93 -35.48 16.95
N ASP A 977 -31.81 -36.34 15.94
CA ASP A 977 -31.39 -37.73 16.09
C ASP A 977 -29.95 -37.88 15.56
N PRO A 978 -28.96 -38.25 16.40
CA PRO A 978 -27.58 -38.41 15.95
C PRO A 978 -27.37 -39.51 14.90
N GLU A 979 -28.28 -40.49 14.77
CA GLU A 979 -28.18 -41.54 13.75
C GLU A 979 -28.53 -41.05 12.35
N THR A 980 -29.49 -40.12 12.27
CA THR A 980 -30.02 -39.61 10.99
C THR A 980 -29.55 -38.19 10.68
N CYS A 981 -28.95 -37.49 11.64
CA CYS A 981 -28.40 -36.15 11.44
C CYS A 981 -27.36 -36.20 10.31
N PRO A 982 -27.45 -35.32 9.30
CA PRO A 982 -26.42 -35.22 8.27
C PRO A 982 -25.05 -34.99 8.91
N LEU A 983 -24.06 -35.78 8.49
CA LEU A 983 -22.71 -35.74 9.05
C LEU A 983 -22.11 -34.32 9.10
N PRO A 984 -22.27 -33.44 8.09
CA PRO A 984 -21.74 -32.07 8.15
C PRO A 984 -22.27 -31.21 9.31
N TYR A 985 -23.38 -31.61 9.95
CA TYR A 985 -24.00 -30.90 11.07
C TYR A 985 -24.01 -31.71 12.38
N LEU A 986 -23.45 -32.93 12.38
CA LEU A 986 -23.54 -33.84 13.53
C LEU A 986 -22.99 -33.21 14.81
N LEU A 987 -21.74 -32.74 14.77
CA LEU A 987 -21.04 -32.18 15.95
C LEU A 987 -21.48 -30.75 16.31
N TRP A 988 -22.32 -30.12 15.47
CA TRP A 988 -23.01 -28.90 15.83
C TRP A 988 -24.12 -29.15 16.85
N PHE A 989 -24.79 -30.30 16.80
CA PHE A 989 -25.99 -30.57 17.59
C PHE A 989 -25.83 -31.69 18.61
N HIS A 990 -24.81 -32.54 18.48
CA HIS A 990 -24.62 -33.73 19.30
C HIS A 990 -23.21 -33.79 19.88
N HIS A 991 -23.10 -34.27 21.12
CA HIS A 991 -21.87 -34.86 21.65
C HIS A 991 -21.93 -36.37 21.40
N VAL A 992 -21.00 -36.89 20.60
CA VAL A 992 -21.05 -38.25 20.05
C VAL A 992 -19.86 -39.05 20.56
N ALA A 993 -20.12 -40.31 20.96
CA ALA A 993 -19.09 -41.19 21.47
C ALA A 993 -18.05 -41.57 20.40
N TRP A 994 -16.78 -41.71 20.78
CA TRP A 994 -15.68 -41.97 19.85
C TRP A 994 -15.83 -43.26 19.03
N ASP A 995 -16.35 -44.32 19.65
CA ASP A 995 -16.57 -45.65 19.05
C ASP A 995 -17.92 -45.78 18.35
N LYS A 996 -18.76 -44.73 18.38
CA LYS A 996 -20.07 -44.74 17.75
C LYS A 996 -19.94 -44.92 16.25
N LYS A 997 -20.55 -45.97 15.71
CA LYS A 997 -20.63 -46.20 14.27
C LYS A 997 -21.58 -45.18 13.63
N LEU A 998 -21.07 -44.42 12.66
CA LEU A 998 -21.81 -43.41 11.91
C LEU A 998 -22.46 -44.01 10.65
N SER A 999 -23.27 -43.21 9.96
CA SER A 999 -23.92 -43.59 8.70
C SER A 999 -22.94 -43.95 7.57
N SER A 1000 -21.68 -43.53 7.65
CA SER A 1000 -20.60 -43.97 6.74
C SER A 1000 -20.13 -45.40 6.98
N GLY A 1001 -20.52 -46.01 8.11
CA GLY A 1001 -20.06 -47.31 8.56
C GLY A 1001 -18.74 -47.28 9.35
N ARG A 1002 -18.06 -46.14 9.45
CA ARG A 1002 -16.89 -45.93 10.33
C ARG A 1002 -17.32 -45.53 11.73
N THR A 1003 -16.47 -45.75 12.72
CA THR A 1003 -16.63 -45.10 14.04
C THR A 1003 -16.45 -43.59 13.90
N LEU A 1004 -16.89 -42.79 14.89
CA LEU A 1004 -16.67 -41.34 14.88
C LEU A 1004 -15.18 -41.00 14.77
N TRP A 1005 -14.33 -41.68 15.55
CA TRP A 1005 -12.88 -41.50 15.47
C TRP A 1005 -12.33 -41.83 14.08
N ASP A 1006 -12.73 -42.98 13.51
CA ASP A 1006 -12.24 -43.40 12.19
C ASP A 1006 -12.72 -42.47 11.07
N GLU A 1007 -13.96 -41.99 11.15
CA GLU A 1007 -14.49 -41.01 10.20
C GLU A 1007 -13.78 -39.66 10.34
N LEU A 1008 -13.51 -39.20 11.56
CA LEU A 1008 -12.77 -37.95 11.79
C LEU A 1008 -11.36 -38.03 11.18
N CYS A 1009 -10.61 -39.11 11.45
CA CYS A 1009 -9.32 -39.37 10.81
C CYS A 1009 -9.46 -39.42 9.29
N HIS A 1010 -10.43 -40.19 8.76
CA HIS A 1010 -10.66 -40.27 7.32
C HIS A 1010 -10.82 -38.89 6.68
N ARG A 1011 -11.64 -38.00 7.26
CA ARG A 1011 -11.88 -36.65 6.73
C ARG A 1011 -10.60 -35.79 6.73
N TYR A 1012 -9.86 -35.77 7.82
CA TYR A 1012 -8.62 -34.99 7.90
C TYR A 1012 -7.56 -35.48 6.90
N TYR A 1013 -7.40 -36.80 6.74
CA TYR A 1013 -6.42 -37.36 5.81
C TYR A 1013 -6.84 -37.21 4.35
N GLU A 1014 -8.07 -37.58 3.99
CA GLU A 1014 -8.57 -37.38 2.61
C GLU A 1014 -8.62 -35.90 2.24
N GLY A 1015 -8.96 -35.02 3.18
CA GLY A 1015 -8.91 -33.57 2.99
C GLY A 1015 -7.49 -33.11 2.63
N ALA A 1016 -6.47 -33.56 3.37
CA ALA A 1016 -5.09 -33.19 3.08
C ALA A 1016 -4.59 -33.77 1.74
N GLU A 1017 -4.94 -35.02 1.43
CA GLU A 1017 -4.60 -35.67 0.15
C GLU A 1017 -5.34 -35.04 -1.04
N SER A 1018 -6.54 -34.51 -0.84
CA SER A 1018 -7.30 -33.83 -1.89
C SER A 1018 -6.53 -32.64 -2.47
N VAL A 1019 -5.69 -31.97 -1.68
CA VAL A 1019 -4.84 -30.87 -2.17
C VAL A 1019 -3.77 -31.37 -3.14
N VAL A 1020 -3.25 -32.59 -2.94
CA VAL A 1020 -2.33 -33.23 -3.89
C VAL A 1020 -3.04 -33.52 -5.21
N GLN A 1021 -4.30 -33.97 -5.13
CA GLN A 1021 -5.11 -34.16 -6.32
C GLN A 1021 -5.40 -32.82 -7.02
N MET A 1022 -5.71 -31.77 -6.27
CA MET A 1022 -5.88 -30.41 -6.81
C MET A 1022 -4.62 -29.92 -7.53
N GLN A 1023 -3.42 -30.18 -6.98
CA GLN A 1023 -2.15 -29.86 -7.64
C GLN A 1023 -1.99 -30.60 -8.98
N LYS A 1024 -2.33 -31.90 -9.02
CA LYS A 1024 -2.26 -32.71 -10.26
C LYS A 1024 -3.27 -32.23 -11.30
N ASP A 1025 -4.47 -31.87 -10.88
CA ASP A 1025 -5.51 -31.40 -11.79
C ASP A 1025 -5.21 -29.99 -12.30
N TRP A 1026 -4.68 -29.10 -11.46
CA TRP A 1026 -4.19 -27.81 -11.92
C TRP A 1026 -3.07 -27.98 -12.94
N ALA A 1027 -2.09 -28.86 -12.70
CA ALA A 1027 -1.02 -29.11 -13.66
C ALA A 1027 -1.50 -29.53 -15.06
N LYS A 1028 -2.68 -30.16 -15.19
CA LYS A 1028 -3.26 -30.54 -16.49
C LYS A 1028 -3.71 -29.34 -17.33
N VAL A 1029 -3.97 -28.19 -16.69
CA VAL A 1029 -4.48 -27.00 -17.39
C VAL A 1029 -3.40 -26.00 -17.79
N GLU A 1030 -2.13 -26.26 -17.44
CA GLU A 1030 -0.97 -25.43 -17.76
C GLU A 1030 -0.93 -24.96 -19.24
N PRO A 1031 -1.16 -25.82 -20.25
CA PRO A 1031 -1.09 -25.38 -21.66
C PRO A 1031 -2.19 -24.40 -22.07
N ALA A 1032 -3.27 -24.29 -21.27
CA ALA A 1032 -4.47 -23.52 -21.59
C ALA A 1032 -4.62 -22.26 -20.75
N VAL A 1033 -3.73 -22.02 -19.78
CA VAL A 1033 -3.77 -20.88 -18.83
C VAL A 1033 -2.54 -20.00 -19.06
N ASP A 1034 -2.66 -18.70 -18.76
CA ASP A 1034 -1.51 -17.79 -18.78
C ASP A 1034 -0.39 -18.29 -17.83
N PRO A 1035 0.89 -18.32 -18.26
CA PRO A 1035 1.96 -18.89 -17.46
C PRO A 1035 2.16 -18.24 -16.07
N GLU A 1036 1.96 -16.93 -15.95
CA GLU A 1036 2.13 -16.23 -14.67
C GLU A 1036 0.98 -16.55 -13.71
N LEU A 1037 -0.26 -16.54 -14.23
CA LEU A 1037 -1.44 -16.96 -13.46
C LEU A 1037 -1.35 -18.43 -13.03
N PHE A 1038 -0.88 -19.30 -13.92
CA PHE A 1038 -0.67 -20.71 -13.62
C PHE A 1038 0.33 -20.88 -12.46
N ALA A 1039 1.46 -20.19 -12.53
CA ALA A 1039 2.51 -20.24 -11.52
C ALA A 1039 2.05 -19.69 -10.15
N ASP A 1040 1.30 -18.58 -10.12
CA ASP A 1040 0.73 -18.03 -8.86
C ASP A 1040 -0.20 -19.05 -8.18
N VAL A 1041 -1.16 -19.62 -8.91
CA VAL A 1041 -2.09 -20.61 -8.37
C VAL A 1041 -1.35 -21.90 -7.94
N ALA A 1042 -0.37 -22.36 -8.71
CA ALA A 1042 0.45 -23.52 -8.34
C ALA A 1042 1.24 -23.29 -7.05
N GLY A 1043 1.84 -22.09 -6.89
CA GLY A 1043 2.55 -21.70 -5.68
C GLY A 1043 1.64 -21.66 -4.44
N ARG A 1044 0.42 -21.15 -4.59
CA ARG A 1044 -0.60 -21.13 -3.52
C ARG A 1044 -1.10 -22.52 -3.17
N LEU A 1045 -1.37 -23.39 -4.15
CA LEU A 1045 -1.69 -24.80 -3.88
C LEU A 1045 -0.55 -25.53 -3.13
N ALA A 1046 0.71 -25.18 -3.38
CA ALA A 1046 1.84 -25.70 -2.61
C ALA A 1046 1.85 -25.18 -1.15
N ALA A 1047 1.44 -23.93 -0.91
CA ALA A 1047 1.24 -23.40 0.44
C ALA A 1047 0.07 -24.10 1.14
N GLN A 1048 -1.09 -24.18 0.49
CA GLN A 1048 -2.27 -24.89 0.97
C GLN A 1048 -1.97 -26.36 1.32
N ARG A 1049 -1.12 -27.06 0.57
CA ARG A 1049 -0.72 -28.44 0.93
C ARG A 1049 0.04 -28.48 2.26
N ARG A 1050 0.97 -27.56 2.50
CA ARG A 1050 1.70 -27.49 3.78
C ARG A 1050 0.75 -27.18 4.93
N GLU A 1051 -0.20 -26.27 4.71
CA GLU A 1051 -1.21 -25.90 5.69
C GLU A 1051 -2.19 -27.04 5.96
N ALA A 1052 -2.65 -27.77 4.95
CA ALA A 1052 -3.55 -28.90 5.11
C ALA A 1052 -2.92 -30.04 5.93
N LEU A 1053 -1.63 -30.32 5.73
CA LEU A 1053 -0.88 -31.25 6.58
C LEU A 1053 -0.75 -30.73 8.03
N TRP A 1054 -0.49 -29.43 8.20
CA TRP A 1054 -0.44 -28.82 9.52
C TRP A 1054 -1.77 -28.93 10.26
N TRP A 1055 -2.89 -28.63 9.60
CA TRP A 1055 -4.24 -28.78 10.15
C TRP A 1055 -4.58 -30.24 10.48
N ARG A 1056 -4.33 -31.17 9.55
CA ARG A 1056 -4.52 -32.61 9.76
C ARG A 1056 -3.77 -33.09 11.00
N ASP A 1057 -2.46 -32.83 11.05
CA ASP A 1057 -1.61 -33.32 12.13
C ASP A 1057 -2.02 -32.71 13.48
N ALA A 1058 -2.31 -31.41 13.50
CA ALA A 1058 -2.74 -30.70 14.71
C ALA A 1058 -4.02 -31.31 15.29
N CYS A 1059 -5.05 -31.51 14.46
CA CYS A 1059 -6.35 -31.96 14.92
C CYS A 1059 -6.34 -33.44 15.27
N VAL A 1060 -5.76 -34.29 14.42
CA VAL A 1060 -5.70 -35.74 14.67
C VAL A 1060 -4.91 -36.04 15.94
N LEU A 1061 -3.72 -35.43 16.12
CA LEU A 1061 -2.92 -35.70 17.31
C LEU A 1061 -3.57 -35.13 18.58
N TYR A 1062 -4.20 -33.96 18.51
CA TYR A 1062 -4.89 -33.38 19.66
C TYR A 1062 -6.09 -34.23 20.09
N PHE A 1063 -6.98 -34.60 19.15
CA PHE A 1063 -8.15 -35.40 19.49
C PHE A 1063 -7.79 -36.84 19.87
N GLN A 1064 -6.65 -37.38 19.41
CA GLN A 1064 -6.11 -38.67 19.88
C GLN A 1064 -5.81 -38.66 21.38
N GLU A 1065 -5.46 -37.52 21.97
CA GLU A 1065 -5.26 -37.41 23.43
C GLU A 1065 -6.55 -37.70 24.21
N PHE A 1066 -7.72 -37.57 23.59
CA PHE A 1066 -9.03 -37.83 24.20
C PHE A 1066 -9.57 -39.20 23.82
N SER A 1067 -9.58 -39.54 22.53
CA SER A 1067 -10.12 -40.82 22.05
C SER A 1067 -9.30 -42.02 22.52
N LYS A 1068 -7.98 -41.85 22.70
CA LYS A 1068 -7.01 -42.92 23.00
C LYS A 1068 -7.02 -44.06 21.97
N MET A 1069 -7.63 -43.85 20.81
CA MET A 1069 -7.72 -44.83 19.73
C MET A 1069 -6.55 -44.68 18.74
N PRO A 1070 -6.09 -45.79 18.14
CA PRO A 1070 -5.06 -45.71 17.10
C PRO A 1070 -5.62 -45.01 15.86
N ILE A 1071 -4.76 -44.31 15.12
CA ILE A 1071 -5.13 -43.82 13.78
C ILE A 1071 -5.40 -45.05 12.90
N PRO A 1072 -6.56 -45.14 12.22
CA PRO A 1072 -6.94 -46.35 11.49
C PRO A 1072 -6.09 -46.55 10.24
N ALA A 1073 -5.82 -47.82 9.89
CA ALA A 1073 -5.22 -48.16 8.61
C ALA A 1073 -6.13 -47.74 7.43
N PRO A 1074 -5.57 -47.31 6.29
CA PRO A 1074 -4.16 -47.29 5.92
C PRO A 1074 -3.39 -46.00 6.28
N TYR A 1075 -3.96 -45.12 7.11
CA TYR A 1075 -3.36 -43.83 7.39
C TYR A 1075 -2.11 -43.94 8.27
N GLN A 1076 -1.06 -43.21 7.87
CA GLN A 1076 0.19 -43.18 8.61
C GLN A 1076 0.11 -42.17 9.75
N LYS A 1077 0.70 -42.52 10.90
CA LYS A 1077 0.85 -41.59 12.01
C LYS A 1077 1.65 -40.36 11.55
N PRO A 1078 1.28 -39.12 11.94
CA PRO A 1078 2.06 -37.94 11.63
C PRO A 1078 3.50 -38.03 12.14
N ASP A 1079 4.44 -37.51 11.36
CA ASP A 1079 5.87 -37.50 11.71
C ASP A 1079 6.20 -36.56 12.87
N ARG A 1080 5.42 -35.47 13.01
CA ARG A 1080 5.58 -34.47 14.07
C ARG A 1080 4.80 -34.87 15.32
N THR A 1081 5.33 -34.47 16.48
CA THR A 1081 4.61 -34.54 17.76
C THR A 1081 3.64 -33.37 17.92
N LEU A 1082 2.62 -33.54 18.78
CA LEU A 1082 1.67 -32.46 19.08
C LEU A 1082 2.36 -31.21 19.65
N GLU A 1083 3.40 -31.39 20.48
CA GLU A 1083 4.16 -30.28 21.05
C GLU A 1083 4.96 -29.50 20.00
N GLU A 1084 5.52 -30.16 18.98
CA GLU A 1084 6.15 -29.47 17.86
C GLU A 1084 5.13 -28.67 17.04
N ILE A 1085 3.93 -29.21 16.86
CA ILE A 1085 2.85 -28.52 16.14
C ILE A 1085 2.34 -27.30 16.93
N LYS A 1086 2.17 -27.43 18.25
CA LYS A 1086 1.82 -26.29 19.13
C LYS A 1086 2.85 -25.17 19.02
N LYS A 1087 4.15 -25.51 18.95
CA LYS A 1087 5.22 -24.51 18.75
C LYS A 1087 5.11 -23.82 17.39
N ILE A 1088 4.78 -24.55 16.32
CA ILE A 1088 4.53 -23.95 15.00
C ILE A 1088 3.36 -22.97 15.09
N THR A 1089 2.22 -23.36 15.67
CA THR A 1089 1.08 -22.45 15.86
C THR A 1089 1.46 -21.22 16.67
N ALA A 1090 2.20 -21.37 17.76
CA ALA A 1090 2.66 -20.25 18.57
C ALA A 1090 3.55 -19.28 17.78
N THR A 1091 4.41 -19.77 16.88
CA THR A 1091 5.24 -18.92 16.00
C THR A 1091 4.38 -18.02 15.11
N TYR A 1092 3.29 -18.53 14.53
CA TYR A 1092 2.38 -17.73 13.73
C TYR A 1092 1.55 -16.73 14.55
N GLN A 1093 1.46 -16.92 15.87
CA GLN A 1093 0.74 -16.04 16.79
C GLN A 1093 1.63 -14.97 17.44
N LEU A 1094 2.94 -14.96 17.16
CA LEU A 1094 3.83 -13.90 17.63
C LEU A 1094 3.43 -12.55 17.02
N ARG A 1095 3.31 -11.53 17.87
CA ARG A 1095 2.98 -10.16 17.48
C ARG A 1095 4.21 -9.35 17.13
#